data_AF-A0A2E7JGH8-F1
#
_entry.id   AF-A0A2E7JGH8-F1
#
_cell.length_a   1.000
_cell.length_b   1.000
_cell.length_c   1.000
_cell.angle_alpha   90.00
_cell.angle_beta   90.00
_cell.angle_gamma   90.00
#
_symmetry.space_group_name_H-M   'P 1'
#
loop_
_entity.id
_entity.type
_entity.pdbx_description
1 polymer ?
#
loop_
_entity_poly.entity_id
_entity_poly.type
_entity_poly.pdbx_seq_one_letter_code
_entity_poly.pdbx_strand_id
1 'polypeptide(L)'
;MGTATWGSRISATPINIEGGPSLIENDSGNLVYDGAASQSSQTGTYELTSEAEDLSGTFIFIANADNGDVFYRCERVQGCDSLAYGSYVPLPDDLDVRAGVGELLDGMTVNVNWITDIASSMARTVYIDAVTNELSADDRTDINQAVLDDIETAKPGVYNQYTMELANLHVSELFGITDVISSAVVAPSQITQIETVSGDALVEGVYYGALIAALPFLAESDNTDFVTKLGEITDVVIDHRGQLLEKNESANVVTKFTIFSAASTILRDNINYFNGIGARVPAGAVTALERLDGVVASMRNDVKTSVDIDVPSRLASWRTAIEDSKFFITDLTAAVKNFWGYDDSKPSFVDPVHGRRVDSYYLAHETALNGVADLAFGPTGALQQILEGAEALARCEFGNGDCSTEGFPIETDSDDPSGLPSDRVLIDGNLRLVMRPIETSDADAGLYNVFDFEIESADNPEDGVEAIPSEIKNALVLGNGKKLYWYTEAISDGSITTRPYVRVFYEDSYASPPAGSFLDDSDPSHVAPTQIAIVWPLVRFEGNIDGAQAGDNGEHEFNALVEANLVGVKDPLDDASQTRYNPVTFVVRARSTLEPDEENRTELNVQLRTTNSSSYYPTSKWPATHEFFLGRPDAPTEITDLVESLYRDQTVLSDGRVIEYFDEELRGRDFISRIKLYPYDSSTNTTRSESCNVSWVDVDMDGDDERVEQSCDTVIELAGEVTLDELLERNFENNVLSRYSVPGNGIYEIDLSTSAIVSGTEYQGLREGEEYGPFSGTFYDDIELGIDRLTAVAESYLKDPEQNALIPVIFELALERQVEDEFALSASYGFGSEETYENISNQLGVVAGGDAQGFYVELSVSEEQISDGEGGLKTIEVERGYWLISRSNVSMGGTDQSVLAQIATRTEYTQGNDETACGFNDRDKLSAAAPTDATSNDGCEAVAYLTVRGALVGTIREERDNVFVARFIDGTWMIIGD
;
A
#
# COMPACT_ATOMS: atom_id res chain seq x y z
N MET A 1 -34.61 31.96 3.84
CA MET A 1 -33.73 32.44 2.77
C MET A 1 -33.60 31.29 1.78
N GLY A 2 -33.58 31.55 0.47
CA GLY A 2 -33.28 30.49 -0.51
C GLY A 2 -33.98 30.64 -1.86
N THR A 3 -33.26 30.24 -2.90
CA THR A 3 -33.69 30.05 -4.30
C THR A 3 -33.72 28.55 -4.65
N ALA A 4 -34.14 27.77 -3.64
CA ALA A 4 -33.95 26.34 -3.39
C ALA A 4 -33.92 25.36 -4.57
N THR A 5 -32.86 24.56 -4.66
CA THR A 5 -32.93 23.12 -4.93
C THR A 5 -33.53 22.43 -3.70
N TRP A 6 -34.83 22.14 -3.71
CA TRP A 6 -35.54 21.37 -2.69
C TRP A 6 -35.33 19.87 -2.92
N GLY A 7 -35.08 19.10 -1.87
CA GLY A 7 -35.00 17.64 -1.93
C GLY A 7 -33.59 17.12 -2.25
N SER A 8 -32.65 17.99 -2.62
CA SER A 8 -31.25 17.62 -2.86
C SER A 8 -30.59 17.15 -1.56
N ARG A 9 -29.80 16.09 -1.66
CA ARG A 9 -28.84 15.75 -0.62
C ARG A 9 -27.67 16.72 -0.75
N ILE A 10 -27.31 17.36 0.36
CA ILE A 10 -26.16 18.23 0.47
C ILE A 10 -25.14 17.55 1.35
N SER A 11 -23.97 17.27 0.81
CA SER A 11 -22.83 16.70 1.54
C SER A 11 -21.77 17.78 1.75
N ALA A 12 -21.28 17.93 2.97
CA ALA A 12 -20.10 18.74 3.29
C ALA A 12 -18.89 17.81 3.35
N THR A 13 -18.10 17.83 2.28
CA THR A 13 -17.05 16.85 2.05
C THR A 13 -15.68 17.49 2.19
N PRO A 14 -14.81 16.95 3.07
CA PRO A 14 -13.45 17.42 3.18
C PRO A 14 -12.68 17.11 1.89
N ILE A 15 -11.63 17.87 1.66
CA ILE A 15 -10.73 17.63 0.52
C ILE A 15 -9.66 16.61 0.94
N ASN A 16 -9.44 15.61 0.11
CA ASN A 16 -8.40 14.61 0.31
C ASN A 16 -7.00 15.18 0.01
N ILE A 17 -5.96 14.37 0.21
CA ILE A 17 -4.56 14.77 -0.05
C ILE A 17 -4.28 15.11 -1.52
N GLU A 18 -5.13 14.62 -2.43
CA GLU A 18 -5.07 14.81 -3.88
C GLU A 18 -5.78 16.09 -4.32
N GLY A 19 -6.42 16.82 -3.40
CA GLY A 19 -7.18 18.01 -3.74
C GLY A 19 -8.56 17.72 -4.35
N GLY A 20 -9.07 16.49 -4.22
CA GLY A 20 -10.42 16.08 -4.60
C GLY A 20 -11.37 15.91 -3.41
N PRO A 21 -12.70 15.84 -3.61
CA PRO A 21 -13.63 15.52 -2.54
C PRO A 21 -13.40 14.08 -2.03
N SER A 22 -13.29 13.92 -0.70
CA SER A 22 -13.13 12.61 -0.07
C SER A 22 -14.34 11.68 -0.31
N LEU A 23 -14.07 10.41 -0.59
CA LEU A 23 -15.06 9.35 -0.81
C LEU A 23 -14.81 8.22 0.20
N ILE A 24 -15.89 7.64 0.73
CA ILE A 24 -15.87 6.48 1.62
C ILE A 24 -16.80 5.40 1.08
N GLU A 25 -16.48 4.14 1.33
CA GLU A 25 -17.37 3.02 1.02
C GLU A 25 -18.43 2.88 2.13
N ASN A 26 -19.71 2.78 1.76
CA ASN A 26 -20.79 2.57 2.71
C ASN A 26 -21.02 1.07 3.01
N ASP A 27 -21.87 0.76 4.00
CA ASP A 27 -22.21 -0.63 4.40
C ASP A 27 -22.75 -1.52 3.25
N SER A 28 -23.12 -0.93 2.11
CA SER A 28 -23.61 -1.63 0.92
C SER A 28 -22.56 -1.75 -0.20
N GLY A 29 -21.31 -1.40 0.09
CA GLY A 29 -20.18 -1.47 -0.85
C GLY A 29 -20.15 -0.34 -1.90
N ASN A 30 -20.91 0.74 -1.72
CA ASN A 30 -20.92 1.85 -2.68
C ASN A 30 -20.07 3.02 -2.18
N LEU A 31 -19.26 3.60 -3.06
CA LEU A 31 -18.55 4.85 -2.81
C LEU A 31 -19.55 6.00 -2.68
N VAL A 32 -19.45 6.73 -1.57
CA VAL A 32 -20.25 7.93 -1.28
C VAL A 32 -19.35 9.04 -0.77
N TYR A 33 -19.76 10.29 -0.96
CA TYR A 33 -19.05 11.43 -0.40
C TYR A 33 -18.92 11.34 1.12
N ASP A 34 -17.69 11.51 1.59
CA ASP A 34 -17.34 11.56 3.00
C ASP A 34 -17.88 12.84 3.66
N GLY A 35 -18.08 12.78 4.97
CA GLY A 35 -18.52 13.91 5.80
C GLY A 35 -20.03 13.99 6.05
N ALA A 36 -20.44 15.09 6.67
CA ALA A 36 -21.83 15.29 7.08
C ALA A 36 -22.74 15.54 5.87
N ALA A 37 -23.85 14.81 5.78
CA ALA A 37 -24.85 15.00 4.73
C ALA A 37 -26.26 15.21 5.30
N SER A 38 -27.06 16.04 4.63
CA SER A 38 -28.45 16.31 5.00
C SER A 38 -29.29 16.69 3.78
N GLN A 39 -30.61 16.67 3.91
CA GLN A 39 -31.51 17.00 2.82
C GLN A 39 -31.98 18.45 2.90
N SER A 40 -31.99 19.15 1.77
CA SER A 40 -32.50 20.51 1.69
C SER A 40 -34.02 20.58 1.90
N SER A 41 -34.47 21.55 2.70
CA SER A 41 -35.89 21.82 2.93
C SER A 41 -36.57 22.47 1.70
N GLN A 42 -37.89 22.64 1.75
CA GLN A 42 -38.66 23.36 0.70
C GLN A 42 -38.22 24.81 0.49
N THR A 43 -37.54 25.40 1.48
CA THR A 43 -36.93 26.72 1.37
C THR A 43 -35.49 26.69 0.89
N GLY A 44 -34.91 25.51 0.63
CA GLY A 44 -33.52 25.35 0.14
C GLY A 44 -32.48 25.51 1.24
N THR A 45 -32.91 25.43 2.49
CA THR A 45 -32.04 25.51 3.66
C THR A 45 -31.86 24.14 4.28
N TYR A 46 -30.69 23.88 4.80
CA TYR A 46 -30.33 22.69 5.57
C TYR A 46 -29.39 23.10 6.70
N GLU A 47 -29.22 22.24 7.69
CA GLU A 47 -28.31 22.43 8.82
C GLU A 47 -27.43 21.19 8.90
N LEU A 48 -26.12 21.38 8.95
CA LEU A 48 -25.13 20.34 9.20
C LEU A 48 -24.45 20.65 10.53
N THR A 49 -24.13 19.60 11.27
CA THR A 49 -23.30 19.69 12.46
C THR A 49 -21.99 18.96 12.14
N SER A 50 -20.89 19.69 12.07
CA SER A 50 -19.55 19.12 11.92
C SER A 50 -18.91 18.88 13.29
N GLU A 51 -17.86 18.08 13.33
CA GLU A 51 -17.07 17.92 14.54
C GLU A 51 -16.19 19.16 14.77
N ALA A 52 -15.70 19.35 16.00
CA ALA A 52 -14.87 20.51 16.34
C ALA A 52 -13.52 20.48 15.60
N GLU A 53 -13.06 19.29 15.22
CA GLU A 53 -11.80 19.04 14.51
C GLU A 53 -11.89 19.42 13.03
N ASP A 54 -13.10 19.45 12.46
CA ASP A 54 -13.37 19.87 11.08
C ASP A 54 -13.33 21.40 10.90
N LEU A 55 -13.44 22.15 12.00
CA LEU A 55 -13.43 23.62 11.95
C LEU A 55 -12.06 24.13 11.48
N SER A 56 -12.06 25.10 10.57
CA SER A 56 -10.89 25.62 9.85
C SER A 56 -10.37 24.74 8.70
N GLY A 57 -10.98 23.59 8.43
CA GLY A 57 -10.69 22.78 7.25
C GLY A 57 -11.26 23.37 5.95
N THR A 58 -10.78 22.87 4.81
CA THR A 58 -11.31 23.21 3.47
C THR A 58 -12.35 22.18 3.04
N PHE A 59 -13.51 22.65 2.60
CA PHE A 59 -14.66 21.79 2.29
C PHE A 59 -15.25 22.10 0.91
N ILE A 60 -15.81 21.07 0.27
CA ILE A 60 -16.71 21.21 -0.87
C ILE A 60 -18.10 20.79 -0.42
N PHE A 61 -19.06 21.67 -0.63
CA PHE A 61 -20.47 21.38 -0.45
C PHE A 61 -21.05 20.94 -1.78
N ILE A 62 -21.56 19.71 -1.84
CA ILE A 62 -22.05 19.08 -3.08
C ILE A 62 -23.55 18.85 -2.94
N ALA A 63 -24.33 19.42 -3.86
CA ALA A 63 -25.76 19.18 -3.97
C ALA A 63 -26.06 18.19 -5.08
N ASN A 64 -26.61 17.02 -4.73
CA ASN A 64 -26.93 15.95 -5.67
C ASN A 64 -28.35 15.38 -5.52
N ALA A 65 -28.74 14.52 -6.46
CA ALA A 65 -30.07 13.92 -6.57
C ALA A 65 -30.21 12.50 -5.98
N ASP A 66 -29.20 12.01 -5.25
CA ASP A 66 -29.12 10.63 -4.72
C ASP A 66 -30.36 10.15 -3.93
N ASN A 67 -31.15 11.06 -3.37
CA ASN A 67 -32.29 10.76 -2.50
C ASN A 67 -33.67 10.87 -3.18
N GLY A 68 -33.75 11.06 -4.51
CA GLY A 68 -35.01 11.14 -5.28
C GLY A 68 -35.29 12.51 -5.90
N ASP A 69 -36.57 12.84 -6.14
CA ASP A 69 -36.97 14.04 -6.91
C ASP A 69 -36.41 15.34 -6.28
N VAL A 70 -35.43 15.96 -6.94
CA VAL A 70 -34.92 17.30 -6.62
C VAL A 70 -35.68 18.35 -7.44
N PHE A 71 -35.93 19.53 -6.88
CA PHE A 71 -36.70 20.56 -7.57
C PHE A 71 -36.14 21.97 -7.40
N TYR A 72 -36.23 22.81 -8.41
CA TYR A 72 -36.09 24.27 -8.23
C TYR A 72 -37.46 24.95 -8.12
N ARG A 73 -37.52 26.13 -7.49
CA ARG A 73 -38.78 26.89 -7.39
C ARG A 73 -39.00 27.79 -8.60
N CYS A 74 -40.20 27.76 -9.18
CA CYS A 74 -40.57 28.61 -10.31
C CYS A 74 -40.76 30.07 -9.89
N GLU A 75 -39.79 30.91 -10.24
CA GLU A 75 -39.77 32.34 -9.90
C GLU A 75 -40.50 33.23 -10.94
N ARG A 76 -40.99 32.66 -12.04
CA ARG A 76 -41.66 33.38 -13.12
C ARG A 76 -43.17 33.52 -12.84
N VAL A 77 -43.66 34.76 -12.81
CA VAL A 77 -45.09 35.06 -12.54
C VAL A 77 -46.05 34.43 -13.55
N GLN A 78 -45.59 34.23 -14.79
CA GLN A 78 -46.37 33.59 -15.85
C GLN A 78 -46.43 32.06 -15.73
N GLY A 79 -45.68 31.45 -14.81
CA GLY A 79 -45.42 30.02 -14.76
C GLY A 79 -44.10 29.64 -15.42
N CYS A 80 -43.64 28.41 -15.16
CA CYS A 80 -42.46 27.78 -15.76
C CYS A 80 -42.95 26.50 -16.44
N ASP A 81 -42.83 26.41 -17.77
CA ASP A 81 -43.48 25.39 -18.59
C ASP A 81 -45.01 25.29 -18.37
N SER A 82 -45.48 24.14 -17.87
CA SER A 82 -46.87 23.87 -17.52
C SER A 82 -47.20 24.13 -16.04
N LEU A 83 -46.19 24.49 -15.24
CA LEU A 83 -46.29 24.66 -13.80
C LEU A 83 -46.59 26.11 -13.42
N ALA A 84 -47.42 26.28 -12.38
CA ALA A 84 -47.83 27.60 -11.92
C ALA A 84 -46.70 28.33 -11.17
N TYR A 85 -46.72 29.66 -11.19
CA TYR A 85 -45.81 30.50 -10.41
C TYR A 85 -45.71 30.07 -8.94
N GLY A 86 -44.46 29.94 -8.45
CA GLY A 86 -44.14 29.51 -7.09
C GLY A 86 -44.20 27.99 -6.85
N SER A 87 -44.57 27.19 -7.87
CA SER A 87 -44.51 25.72 -7.83
C SER A 87 -43.08 25.22 -7.99
N TYR A 88 -42.86 23.94 -7.71
CA TYR A 88 -41.56 23.28 -7.81
C TYR A 88 -41.45 22.55 -9.15
N VAL A 89 -40.35 22.80 -9.87
CA VAL A 89 -40.02 22.20 -11.16
C VAL A 89 -38.93 21.15 -10.94
N PRO A 90 -39.11 19.90 -11.38
CA PRO A 90 -38.11 18.85 -11.16
C PRO A 90 -36.81 19.18 -11.88
N LEU A 91 -35.70 18.86 -11.23
CA LEU A 91 -34.35 18.87 -11.80
C LEU A 91 -34.00 17.48 -12.32
N PRO A 92 -33.07 17.39 -13.28
CA PRO A 92 -32.51 16.11 -13.74
C PRO A 92 -31.86 15.29 -12.62
N ASP A 93 -31.77 13.98 -12.83
CA ASP A 93 -31.17 13.02 -11.88
C ASP A 93 -29.63 13.15 -11.80
N ASP A 94 -28.98 13.82 -12.77
CA ASP A 94 -27.54 14.05 -12.85
C ASP A 94 -27.10 15.41 -12.27
N LEU A 95 -27.88 15.97 -11.34
CA LEU A 95 -27.54 17.22 -10.67
C LEU A 95 -26.25 17.08 -9.83
N ASP A 96 -25.26 17.93 -10.10
CA ASP A 96 -24.07 18.12 -9.27
C ASP A 96 -23.74 19.63 -9.24
N VAL A 97 -24.15 20.30 -8.16
CA VAL A 97 -23.91 21.73 -7.96
C VAL A 97 -23.04 21.92 -6.73
N ARG A 98 -21.92 22.61 -6.90
CA ARG A 98 -20.87 22.68 -5.89
C ARG A 98 -20.71 24.07 -5.27
N ALA A 99 -20.15 24.12 -4.07
CA ALA A 99 -19.63 25.34 -3.46
C ALA A 99 -18.34 25.02 -2.68
N GLY A 100 -17.25 25.69 -3.04
CA GLY A 100 -15.96 25.53 -2.34
C GLY A 100 -15.81 26.55 -1.21
N VAL A 101 -15.45 26.08 -0.03
CA VAL A 101 -15.21 26.92 1.16
C VAL A 101 -13.79 26.68 1.64
N GLY A 102 -12.97 27.74 1.62
CA GLY A 102 -11.56 27.68 1.97
C GLY A 102 -11.31 27.38 3.46
N GLU A 103 -12.16 27.94 4.32
CA GLU A 103 -12.11 27.77 5.77
C GLU A 103 -13.52 27.69 6.33
N LEU A 104 -13.90 26.53 6.89
CA LEU A 104 -15.19 26.36 7.53
C LEU A 104 -15.20 26.98 8.94
N LEU A 105 -16.21 27.80 9.24
CA LEU A 105 -16.41 28.43 10.56
C LEU A 105 -17.68 27.92 11.23
N ASP A 106 -17.69 27.91 12.55
CA ASP A 106 -18.88 27.55 13.34
C ASP A 106 -20.05 28.50 13.04
N GLY A 107 -21.23 27.93 12.78
CA GLY A 107 -22.44 28.67 12.41
C GLY A 107 -22.39 29.37 11.03
N MET A 108 -21.43 29.04 10.17
CA MET A 108 -21.32 29.61 8.83
C MET A 108 -22.51 29.21 7.95
N THR A 109 -23.06 30.19 7.22
CA THR A 109 -24.06 29.93 6.18
C THR A 109 -23.35 29.79 4.84
N VAL A 110 -23.56 28.67 4.15
CA VAL A 110 -22.99 28.37 2.83
C VAL A 110 -24.10 28.26 1.81
N ASN A 111 -24.05 29.12 0.80
CA ASN A 111 -24.93 29.04 -0.36
C ASN A 111 -24.40 27.98 -1.34
N VAL A 112 -25.24 27.03 -1.73
CA VAL A 112 -24.93 26.06 -2.80
C VAL A 112 -25.89 26.33 -3.96
N ASN A 113 -25.39 26.88 -5.05
CA ASN A 113 -26.15 27.24 -6.24
C ASN A 113 -25.26 27.34 -7.49
N TRP A 114 -25.83 27.61 -8.66
CA TRP A 114 -25.08 27.66 -9.92
C TRP A 114 -23.99 28.74 -9.98
N ILE A 115 -24.11 29.84 -9.23
CA ILE A 115 -23.06 30.87 -9.17
C ILE A 115 -21.87 30.38 -8.34
N THR A 116 -22.12 29.70 -7.22
CA THR A 116 -21.04 29.09 -6.43
C THR A 116 -20.44 27.88 -7.14
N ASP A 117 -21.19 27.24 -8.03
CA ASP A 117 -20.70 26.16 -8.89
C ASP A 117 -19.72 26.66 -9.95
N ILE A 118 -20.01 27.81 -10.58
CA ILE A 118 -19.03 28.51 -11.43
C ILE A 118 -17.77 28.83 -10.63
N ALA A 119 -17.91 29.34 -9.39
CA ALA A 119 -16.76 29.63 -8.53
C ALA A 119 -15.97 28.35 -8.19
N SER A 120 -16.64 27.25 -7.86
CA SER A 120 -16.01 25.95 -7.61
C SER A 120 -15.29 25.43 -8.86
N SER A 121 -15.91 25.55 -10.04
CA SER A 121 -15.30 25.14 -11.31
C SER A 121 -14.09 26.00 -11.67
N MET A 122 -14.13 27.31 -11.38
CA MET A 122 -12.99 28.22 -11.51
C MET A 122 -11.90 27.99 -10.47
N ALA A 123 -12.24 27.46 -9.29
CA ALA A 123 -11.29 27.15 -8.23
C ALA A 123 -10.40 25.94 -8.57
N ARG A 124 -10.84 25.09 -9.50
CA ARG A 124 -10.00 24.01 -10.01
C ARG A 124 -8.81 24.63 -10.74
N THR A 125 -7.61 24.34 -10.24
CA THR A 125 -6.39 24.71 -10.95
C THR A 125 -6.34 24.00 -12.30
N VAL A 126 -5.62 24.53 -13.28
CA VAL A 126 -5.42 23.85 -14.56
C VAL A 126 -4.06 23.18 -14.53
N TYR A 127 -4.01 21.87 -14.76
CA TYR A 127 -2.77 21.19 -15.12
C TYR A 127 -2.82 20.78 -16.60
N ILE A 128 -1.66 20.69 -17.24
CA ILE A 128 -1.55 20.26 -18.64
C ILE A 128 -1.16 18.79 -18.62
N ASP A 129 -1.91 17.96 -19.35
CA ASP A 129 -1.68 16.53 -19.43
C ASP A 129 -0.52 16.15 -20.37
N ALA A 130 0.68 16.70 -20.16
CA ALA A 130 1.79 16.48 -21.08
C ALA A 130 2.43 15.11 -20.89
N VAL A 131 2.03 14.10 -21.67
CA VAL A 131 2.82 12.90 -21.94
C VAL A 131 3.33 12.96 -23.38
N THR A 132 4.48 13.59 -23.65
CA THR A 132 5.20 13.25 -24.90
C THR A 132 6.72 13.40 -24.80
N ASN A 133 7.39 12.32 -25.21
CA ASN A 133 8.81 12.22 -25.53
C ASN A 133 9.18 13.02 -26.79
N GLU A 134 8.93 14.33 -26.84
CA GLU A 134 9.38 15.24 -27.91
C GLU A 134 9.07 14.80 -29.36
N LEU A 135 8.13 13.87 -29.56
CA LEU A 135 7.73 13.38 -30.88
C LEU A 135 6.49 14.13 -31.35
N SER A 136 6.54 14.62 -32.58
CA SER A 136 5.43 15.36 -33.18
C SER A 136 4.32 14.40 -33.60
N ALA A 137 3.08 14.89 -33.74
CA ALA A 137 1.94 14.09 -34.22
C ALA A 137 2.18 13.41 -35.59
N ASP A 138 3.18 13.86 -36.35
CA ASP A 138 3.59 13.26 -37.62
C ASP A 138 4.43 11.95 -37.44
N ASP A 139 4.91 11.65 -36.22
CA ASP A 139 5.84 10.55 -35.92
C ASP A 139 5.21 9.30 -35.28
N ARG A 140 3.93 9.33 -34.85
CA ARG A 140 3.21 8.23 -34.19
C ARG A 140 1.82 7.97 -34.80
N THR A 141 1.77 7.19 -35.89
CA THR A 141 0.50 6.81 -36.57
C THR A 141 -0.34 5.78 -35.81
N ASP A 142 0.16 5.30 -34.67
CA ASP A 142 -0.39 4.28 -33.79
C ASP A 142 -1.23 4.86 -32.64
N ILE A 143 -1.14 6.18 -32.37
CA ILE A 143 -1.96 6.87 -31.37
C ILE A 143 -3.03 7.70 -32.09
N ASN A 144 -4.25 7.73 -31.54
CA ASN A 144 -5.33 8.54 -32.10
C ASN A 144 -5.01 10.04 -31.96
N GLN A 145 -5.19 10.81 -33.05
CA GLN A 145 -5.02 12.27 -33.05
C GLN A 145 -5.83 12.98 -31.95
N ALA A 146 -7.02 12.46 -31.60
CA ALA A 146 -7.81 13.02 -30.51
C ALA A 146 -7.13 12.91 -29.14
N VAL A 147 -6.32 11.88 -28.92
CA VAL A 147 -5.53 11.68 -27.68
C VAL A 147 -4.32 12.60 -27.67
N LEU A 148 -3.65 12.78 -28.82
CA LEU A 148 -2.55 13.75 -28.95
C LEU A 148 -3.01 15.20 -28.77
N ASP A 149 -4.21 15.52 -29.25
CA ASP A 149 -4.84 16.83 -29.06
C ASP A 149 -5.29 17.04 -27.61
N ASP A 150 -5.54 15.96 -26.84
CA ASP A 150 -5.99 16.00 -25.44
C ASP A 150 -4.83 16.14 -24.42
N ILE A 151 -3.63 15.70 -24.81
CA ILE A 151 -2.37 15.75 -24.04
C ILE A 151 -1.84 17.20 -23.87
N GLU A 152 -2.26 18.15 -24.68
CA GLU A 152 -1.97 19.59 -24.47
C GLU A 152 -3.13 20.35 -23.82
N THR A 153 -4.24 19.68 -23.48
CA THR A 153 -5.39 20.34 -22.86
C THR A 153 -5.26 20.43 -21.35
N ALA A 154 -5.76 21.56 -20.87
CA ALA A 154 -5.99 21.88 -19.48
C ALA A 154 -6.96 20.88 -18.85
N LYS A 155 -6.51 19.94 -18.03
CA LYS A 155 -7.40 19.09 -17.22
C LYS A 155 -7.83 19.82 -15.93
N PRO A 156 -9.10 19.63 -15.47
CA PRO A 156 -9.59 20.25 -14.24
C PRO A 156 -8.81 19.70 -13.04
N GLY A 157 -8.09 20.57 -12.34
CA GLY A 157 -7.14 20.24 -11.30
C GLY A 157 -7.64 20.46 -9.88
N VAL A 158 -6.67 20.36 -8.98
CA VAL A 158 -6.86 20.25 -7.53
C VAL A 158 -7.53 21.45 -6.90
N TYR A 159 -8.38 21.19 -5.91
CA TYR A 159 -8.93 22.20 -5.04
C TYR A 159 -7.98 22.52 -3.89
N ASN A 160 -7.88 23.80 -3.52
CA ASN A 160 -7.27 24.22 -2.27
C ASN A 160 -7.92 25.51 -1.74
N GLN A 161 -7.60 25.86 -0.49
CA GLN A 161 -8.10 27.05 0.15
C GLN A 161 -7.86 28.35 -0.66
N TYR A 162 -6.65 28.56 -1.19
CA TYR A 162 -6.31 29.79 -1.90
C TYR A 162 -7.15 30.01 -3.17
N THR A 163 -7.27 28.96 -3.98
CA THR A 163 -7.96 28.97 -5.27
C THR A 163 -9.46 29.07 -5.10
N MET A 164 -10.03 28.37 -4.10
CA MET A 164 -11.43 28.51 -3.72
C MET A 164 -11.78 29.95 -3.32
N GLU A 165 -11.03 30.52 -2.38
CA GLU A 165 -11.29 31.89 -1.90
C GLU A 165 -11.09 32.93 -3.01
N LEU A 166 -10.06 32.77 -3.85
CA LEU A 166 -9.83 33.66 -4.99
C LEU A 166 -10.95 33.56 -6.04
N ALA A 167 -11.40 32.35 -6.36
CA ALA A 167 -12.51 32.14 -7.30
C ALA A 167 -13.83 32.69 -6.75
N ASN A 168 -14.10 32.51 -5.45
CA ASN A 168 -15.26 33.10 -4.77
C ASN A 168 -15.24 34.63 -4.87
N LEU A 169 -14.09 35.27 -4.62
CA LEU A 169 -13.93 36.73 -4.80
C LEU A 169 -14.12 37.15 -6.27
N HIS A 170 -13.54 36.40 -7.20
CA HIS A 170 -13.64 36.66 -8.64
C HIS A 170 -15.09 36.65 -9.11
N VAL A 171 -15.82 35.59 -8.78
CA VAL A 171 -17.23 35.43 -9.14
C VAL A 171 -18.11 36.45 -8.40
N SER A 172 -17.78 36.78 -7.15
CA SER A 172 -18.46 37.84 -6.39
C SER A 172 -18.38 39.18 -7.11
N GLU A 173 -17.19 39.60 -7.57
CA GLU A 173 -17.03 40.84 -8.35
C GLU A 173 -17.69 40.73 -9.73
N LEU A 174 -17.59 39.58 -10.41
CA LEU A 174 -18.23 39.34 -11.70
C LEU A 174 -19.75 39.57 -11.63
N PHE A 175 -20.41 39.12 -10.57
CA PHE A 175 -21.85 39.26 -10.38
C PHE A 175 -22.25 40.46 -9.50
N GLY A 176 -21.29 41.20 -8.93
CA GLY A 176 -21.54 42.35 -8.07
C GLY A 176 -22.18 42.00 -6.72
N ILE A 177 -21.80 40.86 -6.15
CA ILE A 177 -22.20 40.35 -4.85
C ILE A 177 -21.03 40.55 -3.89
N THR A 178 -21.28 40.82 -2.61
CA THR A 178 -20.21 41.03 -1.61
C THR A 178 -19.46 39.72 -1.35
N ASP A 179 -20.19 38.63 -1.12
CA ASP A 179 -19.66 37.28 -0.97
C ASP A 179 -20.70 36.25 -1.43
N VAL A 180 -20.42 35.54 -2.53
CA VAL A 180 -21.32 34.53 -3.08
C VAL A 180 -21.59 33.36 -2.11
N ILE A 181 -20.67 33.08 -1.18
CA ILE A 181 -20.79 31.98 -0.22
C ILE A 181 -21.75 32.32 0.91
N SER A 182 -21.60 33.46 1.57
CA SER A 182 -22.34 33.76 2.81
C SER A 182 -23.42 34.85 2.70
N SER A 183 -23.47 35.63 1.60
CA SER A 183 -24.50 36.66 1.44
C SER A 183 -25.91 36.05 1.48
N ALA A 184 -26.80 36.72 2.22
CA ALA A 184 -28.21 36.34 2.33
C ALA A 184 -28.89 36.19 0.96
N VAL A 185 -29.59 35.08 0.70
CA VAL A 185 -30.33 34.88 -0.56
C VAL A 185 -31.83 35.03 -0.37
N VAL A 186 -32.46 35.89 -1.17
CA VAL A 186 -33.89 36.18 -1.13
C VAL A 186 -34.54 35.95 -2.49
N ALA A 187 -35.30 34.87 -2.63
CA ALA A 187 -36.03 34.58 -3.86
C ALA A 187 -37.05 35.68 -4.23
N PRO A 188 -37.18 36.03 -5.53
CA PRO A 188 -38.17 37.00 -6.02
C PRO A 188 -39.61 36.72 -5.55
N SER A 189 -40.00 35.45 -5.49
CA SER A 189 -41.32 35.00 -5.06
C SER A 189 -41.56 35.10 -3.55
N GLN A 190 -40.51 35.33 -2.78
CA GLN A 190 -40.56 35.45 -1.33
C GLN A 190 -40.42 36.88 -0.83
N ILE A 191 -40.16 37.88 -1.69
CA ILE A 191 -39.78 39.26 -1.28
C ILE A 191 -40.72 39.92 -0.26
N THR A 192 -41.99 39.52 -0.18
CA THR A 192 -42.96 40.06 0.78
C THR A 192 -43.04 39.29 2.10
N GLN A 193 -42.30 38.20 2.24
CA GLN A 193 -42.34 37.25 3.37
C GLN A 193 -41.06 37.32 4.24
N ILE A 194 -40.09 38.17 3.90
CA ILE A 194 -38.81 38.30 4.64
C ILE A 194 -38.99 39.25 5.82
N GLU A 195 -38.71 38.72 7.01
CA GLU A 195 -38.64 39.49 8.26
C GLU A 195 -37.24 39.52 8.88
N THR A 196 -36.33 38.66 8.40
CA THR A 196 -35.02 38.40 9.03
C THR A 196 -33.85 39.19 8.42
N VAL A 197 -34.00 39.75 7.22
CA VAL A 197 -32.97 40.52 6.51
C VAL A 197 -33.50 41.94 6.25
N SER A 198 -32.68 42.96 6.50
CA SER A 198 -33.09 44.36 6.35
C SER A 198 -31.95 45.27 5.87
N GLY A 199 -32.27 46.50 5.47
CA GLY A 199 -31.28 47.47 4.99
C GLY A 199 -30.57 47.01 3.72
N ASP A 200 -29.26 47.26 3.64
CA ASP A 200 -28.45 46.92 2.47
C ASP A 200 -28.35 45.42 2.22
N ALA A 201 -28.36 44.60 3.28
CA ALA A 201 -28.38 43.14 3.18
C ALA A 201 -29.65 42.62 2.48
N LEU A 202 -30.79 43.31 2.64
CA LEU A 202 -32.02 42.94 1.93
C LEU A 202 -31.92 43.33 0.45
N VAL A 203 -31.29 44.46 0.13
CA VAL A 203 -31.06 44.88 -1.27
C VAL A 203 -30.17 43.87 -1.97
N GLU A 204 -29.04 43.51 -1.36
CA GLU A 204 -28.13 42.51 -1.90
C GLU A 204 -28.78 41.13 -2.01
N GLY A 205 -29.53 40.70 -0.99
CA GLY A 205 -30.14 39.38 -1.03
C GLY A 205 -31.25 39.21 -2.07
N VAL A 206 -32.04 40.26 -2.32
CA VAL A 206 -33.03 40.26 -3.41
C VAL A 206 -32.33 40.31 -4.77
N TYR A 207 -31.25 41.08 -4.88
CA TYR A 207 -30.41 41.14 -6.08
C TYR A 207 -29.80 39.76 -6.40
N TYR A 208 -29.20 39.10 -5.40
CA TYR A 208 -28.60 37.79 -5.55
C TYR A 208 -29.65 36.72 -5.87
N GLY A 209 -30.79 36.71 -5.18
CA GLY A 209 -31.86 35.76 -5.46
C GLY A 209 -32.47 35.92 -6.87
N ALA A 210 -32.52 37.14 -7.41
CA ALA A 210 -32.94 37.37 -8.79
C ALA A 210 -31.90 36.85 -9.80
N LEU A 211 -30.61 36.96 -9.51
CA LEU A 211 -29.55 36.35 -10.32
C LEU A 211 -29.64 34.82 -10.30
N ILE A 212 -29.83 34.21 -9.13
CA ILE A 212 -29.95 32.74 -9.07
C ILE A 212 -31.15 32.25 -9.89
N ALA A 213 -32.27 32.98 -9.85
CA ALA A 213 -33.47 32.68 -10.65
C ALA A 213 -33.29 32.84 -12.17
N ALA A 214 -32.20 33.49 -12.63
CA ALA A 214 -31.97 33.72 -14.05
C ALA A 214 -31.61 32.45 -14.83
N LEU A 215 -30.86 31.51 -14.24
CA LEU A 215 -30.43 30.29 -14.92
C LEU A 215 -31.63 29.43 -15.39
N PRO A 216 -32.59 29.06 -14.52
CA PRO A 216 -33.77 28.31 -14.95
C PRO A 216 -34.57 29.03 -16.04
N PHE A 217 -34.67 30.35 -15.95
CA PHE A 217 -35.36 31.16 -16.97
C PHE A 217 -34.65 31.13 -18.32
N LEU A 218 -33.31 31.18 -18.33
CA LEU A 218 -32.52 31.09 -19.55
C LEU A 218 -32.61 29.68 -20.15
N ALA A 219 -32.56 28.64 -19.32
CA ALA A 219 -32.71 27.25 -19.75
C ALA A 219 -34.06 27.05 -20.46
N GLU A 220 -35.16 27.47 -19.83
CA GLU A 220 -36.51 27.44 -20.42
C GLU A 220 -36.58 28.25 -21.74
N SER A 221 -36.01 29.47 -21.74
CA SER A 221 -36.06 30.37 -22.90
C SER A 221 -35.31 29.82 -24.12
N ASP A 222 -34.23 29.08 -23.88
CA ASP A 222 -33.40 28.46 -24.91
C ASP A 222 -33.82 27.01 -25.22
N ASN A 223 -34.88 26.50 -24.56
CA ASN A 223 -35.39 25.13 -24.69
C ASN A 223 -34.30 24.07 -24.41
N THR A 224 -33.60 24.26 -23.29
CA THR A 224 -32.55 23.39 -22.73
C THR A 224 -32.85 23.15 -21.24
N ASP A 225 -32.21 22.15 -20.63
CA ASP A 225 -32.36 21.86 -19.20
C ASP A 225 -31.40 22.69 -18.34
N PHE A 226 -31.56 22.57 -17.01
CA PHE A 226 -30.79 23.33 -16.04
C PHE A 226 -29.28 23.02 -16.08
N VAL A 227 -28.91 21.73 -16.16
CA VAL A 227 -27.52 21.26 -16.07
C VAL A 227 -26.78 21.60 -17.36
N THR A 228 -27.41 21.36 -18.51
CA THR A 228 -26.86 21.76 -19.82
C THR A 228 -26.61 23.26 -19.87
N LYS A 229 -27.56 24.08 -19.41
CA LYS A 229 -27.39 25.54 -19.43
C LYS A 229 -26.32 26.03 -18.46
N LEU A 230 -26.15 25.36 -17.31
CA LEU A 230 -25.08 25.64 -16.37
C LEU A 230 -23.72 25.35 -17.01
N GLY A 231 -23.55 24.18 -17.63
CA GLY A 231 -22.35 23.80 -18.38
C GLY A 231 -21.97 24.86 -19.42
N GLU A 232 -22.91 25.28 -20.28
CA GLU A 232 -22.68 26.33 -21.28
C GLU A 232 -22.14 27.65 -20.67
N ILE A 233 -22.63 28.04 -19.49
CA ILE A 233 -22.17 29.26 -18.82
C ILE A 233 -20.78 29.05 -18.22
N THR A 234 -20.58 27.94 -17.53
CA THR A 234 -19.32 27.58 -16.88
C THR A 234 -18.20 27.49 -17.92
N ASP A 235 -18.42 26.82 -19.05
CA ASP A 235 -17.46 26.70 -20.15
C ASP A 235 -17.06 28.08 -20.69
N VAL A 236 -18.05 28.96 -20.93
CA VAL A 236 -17.76 30.32 -21.39
C VAL A 236 -16.93 31.09 -20.37
N VAL A 237 -17.20 30.95 -19.07
CA VAL A 237 -16.41 31.62 -18.02
C VAL A 237 -14.99 31.08 -17.98
N ILE A 238 -14.80 29.77 -18.04
CA ILE A 238 -13.50 29.10 -18.01
C ILE A 238 -12.67 29.47 -19.25
N ASP A 239 -13.23 29.31 -20.45
CA ASP A 239 -12.58 29.61 -21.74
C ASP A 239 -12.11 31.08 -21.83
N HIS A 240 -12.86 31.97 -21.19
CA HIS A 240 -12.56 33.40 -21.15
C HIS A 240 -11.81 33.82 -19.88
N ARG A 241 -11.24 32.88 -19.13
CA ARG A 241 -10.40 33.13 -17.93
C ARG A 241 -11.13 33.93 -16.86
N GLY A 242 -12.32 33.48 -16.49
CA GLY A 242 -13.16 34.12 -15.48
C GLY A 242 -13.95 35.34 -15.98
N GLN A 243 -13.99 35.60 -17.29
CA GLN A 243 -14.67 36.76 -17.86
C GLN A 243 -15.91 36.36 -18.66
N LEU A 244 -16.87 37.27 -18.77
CA LEU A 244 -18.00 37.15 -19.69
C LEU A 244 -17.96 38.28 -20.70
N LEU A 245 -18.57 38.11 -21.87
CA LEU A 245 -18.90 39.28 -22.68
C LEU A 245 -19.97 40.10 -21.95
N GLU A 246 -19.79 41.42 -21.89
CA GLU A 246 -20.80 42.35 -21.38
C GLU A 246 -22.08 42.19 -22.20
N LYS A 247 -21.99 42.23 -23.54
CA LYS A 247 -23.09 42.02 -24.49
C LYS A 247 -22.57 41.53 -25.85
N ASN A 248 -23.38 40.78 -26.58
CA ASN A 248 -23.08 40.33 -27.95
C ASN A 248 -24.36 40.40 -28.81
N GLU A 249 -24.22 40.59 -30.13
CA GLU A 249 -25.34 40.56 -31.08
C GLU A 249 -25.76 39.13 -31.48
N SER A 250 -24.89 38.15 -31.26
CA SER A 250 -25.12 36.74 -31.51
C SER A 250 -25.97 36.13 -30.39
N ALA A 251 -27.12 35.57 -30.76
CA ALA A 251 -28.05 34.95 -29.80
C ALA A 251 -27.49 33.70 -29.11
N ASN A 252 -26.46 33.06 -29.68
CA ASN A 252 -25.91 31.79 -29.21
C ASN A 252 -24.79 31.94 -28.16
N VAL A 253 -24.47 33.15 -27.71
CA VAL A 253 -23.40 33.38 -26.71
C VAL A 253 -24.04 33.89 -25.43
N VAL A 254 -23.90 33.14 -24.33
CA VAL A 254 -24.35 33.63 -23.02
C VAL A 254 -23.46 34.78 -22.59
N THR A 255 -24.08 35.91 -22.25
CA THR A 255 -23.39 37.14 -21.88
C THR A 255 -23.83 37.62 -20.50
N LYS A 256 -23.07 38.52 -19.88
CA LYS A 256 -23.52 39.18 -18.65
C LYS A 256 -24.87 39.89 -18.86
N PHE A 257 -25.10 40.44 -20.06
CA PHE A 257 -26.38 41.06 -20.43
C PHE A 257 -27.55 40.08 -20.42
N THR A 258 -27.39 38.87 -20.95
CA THR A 258 -28.49 37.89 -20.97
C THR A 258 -28.88 37.47 -19.55
N ILE A 259 -27.89 37.18 -18.69
CA ILE A 259 -28.11 36.80 -17.29
C ILE A 259 -28.79 37.93 -16.50
N PHE A 260 -28.24 39.14 -16.56
CA PHE A 260 -28.76 40.27 -15.79
C PHE A 260 -30.11 40.76 -16.30
N SER A 261 -30.37 40.67 -17.61
CA SER A 261 -31.68 41.02 -18.19
C SER A 261 -32.76 40.04 -17.77
N ALA A 262 -32.44 38.75 -17.69
CA ALA A 262 -33.34 37.73 -17.14
C ALA A 262 -33.64 38.02 -15.67
N ALA A 263 -32.62 38.23 -14.84
CA ALA A 263 -32.78 38.58 -13.42
C ALA A 263 -33.64 39.85 -13.21
N SER A 264 -33.37 40.91 -13.96
CA SER A 264 -34.16 42.16 -13.94
C SER A 264 -35.62 41.91 -14.30
N THR A 265 -35.87 41.12 -15.35
CA THR A 265 -37.23 40.81 -15.82
C THR A 265 -38.00 40.03 -14.75
N ILE A 266 -37.39 38.98 -14.20
CA ILE A 266 -38.00 38.15 -13.14
C ILE A 266 -38.35 39.01 -11.93
N LEU A 267 -37.41 39.81 -11.43
CA LEU A 267 -37.64 40.65 -10.25
C LEU A 267 -38.71 41.71 -10.51
N ARG A 268 -38.68 42.37 -11.68
CA ARG A 268 -39.69 43.37 -12.07
C ARG A 268 -41.08 42.77 -12.12
N ASP A 269 -41.23 41.60 -12.71
CA ASP A 269 -42.51 40.91 -12.82
C ASP A 269 -43.05 40.52 -11.44
N ASN A 270 -42.18 40.02 -10.55
CA ASN A 270 -42.53 39.70 -9.17
C ASN A 270 -42.99 40.95 -8.38
N ILE A 271 -42.25 42.07 -8.48
CA ILE A 271 -42.63 43.34 -7.86
C ILE A 271 -43.99 43.82 -8.37
N ASN A 272 -44.21 43.75 -9.68
CA ASN A 272 -45.48 44.14 -10.30
C ASN A 272 -46.64 43.24 -9.86
N TYR A 273 -46.40 41.93 -9.78
CA TYR A 273 -47.37 40.97 -9.29
C TYR A 273 -47.79 41.27 -7.85
N PHE A 274 -46.83 41.44 -6.93
CA PHE A 274 -47.11 41.72 -5.53
C PHE A 274 -47.80 43.06 -5.33
N ASN A 275 -47.38 44.11 -6.05
CA ASN A 275 -48.10 45.39 -6.06
C ASN A 275 -49.53 45.24 -6.61
N GLY A 276 -49.72 44.43 -7.66
CA GLY A 276 -51.01 44.18 -8.28
C GLY A 276 -52.02 43.46 -7.37
N ILE A 277 -51.54 42.59 -6.48
CA ILE A 277 -52.37 41.91 -5.46
C ILE A 277 -52.46 42.69 -4.13
N GLY A 278 -51.87 43.89 -4.05
CA GLY A 278 -51.91 44.75 -2.87
C GLY A 278 -51.00 44.33 -1.72
N ALA A 279 -50.00 43.46 -1.97
CA ALA A 279 -48.99 43.10 -0.99
C ALA A 279 -47.98 44.24 -0.80
N ARG A 280 -47.40 44.34 0.41
CA ARG A 280 -46.37 45.35 0.69
C ARG A 280 -45.01 44.87 0.21
N VAL A 281 -44.56 45.39 -0.93
CA VAL A 281 -43.19 45.17 -1.42
C VAL A 281 -42.20 46.01 -0.61
N PRO A 282 -41.12 45.43 -0.06
CA PRO A 282 -40.09 46.20 0.64
C PRO A 282 -39.38 47.18 -0.29
N ALA A 283 -39.02 48.36 0.22
CA ALA A 283 -38.28 49.36 -0.55
C ALA A 283 -36.94 48.81 -1.09
N GLY A 284 -36.29 47.92 -0.33
CA GLY A 284 -35.04 47.28 -0.74
C GLY A 284 -35.16 46.44 -2.02
N ALA A 285 -36.32 45.83 -2.29
CA ALA A 285 -36.54 45.08 -3.53
C ALA A 285 -36.60 46.02 -4.76
N VAL A 286 -37.18 47.22 -4.60
CA VAL A 286 -37.19 48.24 -5.66
C VAL A 286 -35.77 48.75 -5.93
N THR A 287 -34.99 48.99 -4.87
CA THR A 287 -33.58 49.38 -5.01
C THR A 287 -32.72 48.28 -5.66
N ALA A 288 -32.98 47.01 -5.36
CA ALA A 288 -32.31 45.89 -6.01
C ALA A 288 -32.61 45.84 -7.53
N LEU A 289 -33.87 46.08 -7.92
CA LEU A 289 -34.26 46.18 -9.32
C LEU A 289 -33.59 47.37 -10.02
N GLU A 290 -33.57 48.55 -9.39
CA GLU A 290 -32.87 49.73 -9.93
C GLU A 290 -31.38 49.45 -10.13
N ARG A 291 -30.75 48.68 -9.23
CA ARG A 291 -29.36 48.24 -9.37
C ARG A 291 -29.18 47.31 -10.56
N LEU A 292 -30.02 46.28 -10.71
CA LEU A 292 -29.97 45.36 -11.87
C LEU A 292 -30.16 46.13 -13.19
N ASP A 293 -31.16 47.01 -13.27
CA ASP A 293 -31.43 47.83 -14.46
C ASP A 293 -30.27 48.78 -14.79
N GLY A 294 -29.65 49.36 -13.75
CA GLY A 294 -28.46 50.19 -13.90
C GLY A 294 -27.26 49.41 -14.48
N VAL A 295 -27.07 48.16 -14.06
CA VAL A 295 -26.02 47.29 -14.58
C VAL A 295 -26.32 46.86 -16.02
N VAL A 296 -27.55 46.46 -16.33
CA VAL A 296 -27.97 46.12 -17.71
C VAL A 296 -27.78 47.29 -18.67
N ALA A 297 -28.11 48.52 -18.23
CA ALA A 297 -28.00 49.73 -19.06
C ALA A 297 -26.56 50.18 -19.31
N SER A 298 -25.58 49.75 -18.49
CA SER A 298 -24.18 50.16 -18.62
C SER A 298 -23.34 49.28 -19.55
N MET A 299 -23.84 48.09 -19.91
CA MET A 299 -23.12 47.09 -20.70
C MET A 299 -22.93 47.49 -22.17
N ARG A 300 -21.77 47.15 -22.71
CA ARG A 300 -21.33 47.50 -24.07
C ARG A 300 -21.19 46.26 -24.94
N ASN A 301 -21.46 46.43 -26.24
CA ASN A 301 -21.39 45.34 -27.20
C ASN A 301 -19.94 44.93 -27.48
N ASP A 302 -19.68 43.62 -27.53
CA ASP A 302 -18.40 42.98 -27.85
C ASP A 302 -17.24 43.40 -26.92
N VAL A 303 -17.57 43.78 -25.68
CA VAL A 303 -16.59 44.09 -24.64
C VAL A 303 -16.58 42.97 -23.62
N LYS A 304 -15.42 42.39 -23.30
CA LYS A 304 -15.27 41.47 -22.17
C LYS A 304 -15.36 42.23 -20.86
N THR A 305 -15.93 41.60 -19.84
CA THR A 305 -15.77 42.06 -18.47
C THR A 305 -14.27 42.15 -18.13
N SER A 306 -13.95 43.02 -17.18
CA SER A 306 -12.59 43.22 -16.69
C SER A 306 -12.62 43.11 -15.18
N VAL A 307 -12.99 41.92 -14.69
CA VAL A 307 -12.92 41.62 -13.25
C VAL A 307 -11.46 41.56 -12.86
N ASP A 308 -11.08 42.40 -11.90
CA ASP A 308 -9.76 42.44 -11.27
C ASP A 308 -9.98 42.39 -9.76
N ILE A 309 -9.34 41.42 -9.10
CA ILE A 309 -9.54 41.18 -7.67
C ILE A 309 -8.39 41.78 -6.90
N ASP A 310 -8.73 42.73 -6.01
CA ASP A 310 -7.80 43.20 -4.99
C ASP A 310 -7.64 42.11 -3.94
N VAL A 311 -6.62 41.26 -4.11
CA VAL A 311 -6.35 40.09 -3.27
C VAL A 311 -6.15 40.55 -1.81
N PRO A 312 -7.05 40.19 -0.88
CA PRO A 312 -6.94 40.55 0.53
C PRO A 312 -5.59 40.14 1.11
N SER A 313 -5.09 40.86 2.12
CA SER A 313 -3.77 40.59 2.72
C SER A 313 -3.61 39.15 3.24
N ARG A 314 -4.70 38.52 3.70
CA ARG A 314 -4.74 37.11 4.11
C ARG A 314 -4.51 36.14 2.95
N LEU A 315 -5.01 36.44 1.75
CA LEU A 315 -4.74 35.66 0.54
C LEU A 315 -3.41 36.07 -0.10
N ALA A 316 -2.94 37.30 0.13
CA ALA A 316 -1.63 37.73 -0.35
C ALA A 316 -0.47 36.97 0.34
N SER A 317 -0.64 36.55 1.60
CA SER A 317 0.37 35.72 2.28
C SER A 317 0.49 34.31 1.71
N TRP A 318 -0.52 33.79 1.02
CA TRP A 318 -0.42 32.51 0.30
C TRP A 318 0.61 32.57 -0.82
N ARG A 319 0.71 33.71 -1.52
CA ARG A 319 1.75 33.90 -2.53
C ARG A 319 3.14 33.78 -1.91
N THR A 320 3.35 34.37 -0.74
CA THR A 320 4.60 34.19 0.02
C THR A 320 4.81 32.74 0.41
N ALA A 321 3.78 32.04 0.89
CA ALA A 321 3.88 30.62 1.25
C ALA A 321 4.22 29.72 0.04
N ILE A 322 3.66 30.01 -1.14
CA ILE A 322 3.98 29.31 -2.40
C ILE A 322 5.42 29.60 -2.83
N GLU A 323 5.88 30.85 -2.75
CA GLU A 323 7.29 31.20 -3.01
C GLU A 323 8.25 30.52 -2.03
N ASP A 324 7.93 30.52 -0.73
CA ASP A 324 8.70 29.81 0.29
C ASP A 324 8.74 28.30 0.01
N SER A 325 7.62 27.73 -0.48
CA SER A 325 7.56 26.33 -0.91
C SER A 325 8.47 26.05 -2.11
N LYS A 326 8.57 26.96 -3.09
CA LYS A 326 9.53 26.83 -4.21
C LYS A 326 10.98 26.80 -3.73
N PHE A 327 11.33 27.65 -2.77
CA PHE A 327 12.66 27.62 -2.15
C PHE A 327 12.92 26.30 -1.44
N PHE A 328 11.94 25.82 -0.66
CA PHE A 328 12.03 24.52 -0.01
C PHE A 328 12.20 23.37 -1.00
N ILE A 329 11.43 23.31 -2.09
CA ILE A 329 11.55 22.22 -3.09
C ILE A 329 12.90 22.27 -3.79
N THR A 330 13.41 23.47 -4.09
CA THR A 330 14.77 23.63 -4.64
C THR A 330 15.83 23.12 -3.66
N ASP A 331 15.71 23.45 -2.37
CA ASP A 331 16.59 22.99 -1.31
C ASP A 331 16.52 21.47 -1.14
N LEU A 332 15.31 20.91 -1.00
CA LEU A 332 15.05 19.48 -0.87
C LEU A 332 15.63 18.70 -2.05
N THR A 333 15.39 19.15 -3.27
CA THR A 333 15.91 18.53 -4.49
C THR A 333 17.44 18.50 -4.48
N ALA A 334 18.08 19.62 -4.11
CA ALA A 334 19.53 19.70 -4.00
C ALA A 334 20.08 18.81 -2.88
N ALA A 335 19.39 18.77 -1.75
CA ALA A 335 19.77 18.02 -0.56
C ALA A 335 19.67 16.51 -0.74
N VAL A 336 18.62 16.02 -1.41
CA VAL A 336 18.47 14.61 -1.76
C VAL A 336 19.57 14.18 -2.74
N LYS A 337 19.87 14.99 -3.75
CA LYS A 337 20.99 14.75 -4.69
C LYS A 337 22.37 14.79 -4.01
N ASN A 338 22.48 15.47 -2.87
CA ASN A 338 23.70 15.61 -2.08
C ASN A 338 23.47 15.08 -0.66
N PHE A 339 22.88 13.89 -0.54
CA PHE A 339 22.36 13.34 0.71
C PHE A 339 23.39 13.40 1.86
N TRP A 340 24.60 12.87 1.62
CA TRP A 340 25.71 12.85 2.59
C TRP A 340 26.58 14.11 2.61
N GLY A 341 26.26 15.13 1.80
CA GLY A 341 27.04 16.37 1.77
C GLY A 341 28.42 16.24 1.15
N TYR A 342 28.62 15.38 0.14
CA TYR A 342 29.90 15.30 -0.56
C TYR A 342 30.28 16.60 -1.29
N ASP A 343 29.29 17.41 -1.69
CA ASP A 343 29.48 18.75 -2.23
C ASP A 343 29.16 19.81 -1.16
N ASP A 344 30.18 20.35 -0.49
CA ASP A 344 30.05 21.37 0.56
C ASP A 344 29.45 22.71 0.04
N SER A 345 29.33 22.89 -1.29
CA SER A 345 28.76 24.10 -1.88
C SER A 345 27.24 24.03 -2.10
N LYS A 346 26.63 22.87 -1.84
CA LYS A 346 25.20 22.62 -2.03
C LYS A 346 24.53 22.24 -0.70
N PRO A 347 23.21 22.46 -0.57
CA PRO A 347 22.43 21.87 0.50
C PRO A 347 22.63 20.35 0.58
N SER A 348 22.50 19.78 1.76
CA SER A 348 22.60 18.34 2.04
C SER A 348 21.47 17.90 2.97
N PHE A 349 21.20 16.59 2.99
CA PHE A 349 20.19 16.02 3.88
C PHE A 349 20.76 15.68 5.26
N VAL A 350 22.01 15.26 5.30
CA VAL A 350 22.78 15.05 6.52
C VAL A 350 23.88 16.10 6.58
N ASP A 351 24.25 16.54 7.78
CA ASP A 351 25.44 17.38 7.93
C ASP A 351 26.65 16.75 7.21
N PRO A 352 27.35 17.47 6.31
CA PRO A 352 28.43 16.91 5.51
C PRO A 352 29.57 16.28 6.31
N VAL A 353 29.89 16.83 7.48
CA VAL A 353 30.96 16.32 8.35
C VAL A 353 30.50 15.00 8.97
N HIS A 354 29.28 14.99 9.51
CA HIS A 354 28.69 13.79 10.08
C HIS A 354 28.45 12.69 9.03
N GLY A 355 27.91 13.03 7.86
CA GLY A 355 27.64 12.07 6.78
C GLY A 355 28.91 11.35 6.30
N ARG A 356 29.98 12.10 6.03
CA ARG A 356 31.29 11.50 5.67
C ARG A 356 31.87 10.64 6.79
N ARG A 357 31.61 10.99 8.05
CA ARG A 357 32.08 10.23 9.20
C ARG A 357 31.33 8.90 9.32
N VAL A 358 30.00 8.92 9.24
CA VAL A 358 29.13 7.71 9.20
C VAL A 358 29.54 6.79 8.06
N ASP A 359 29.71 7.31 6.85
CA ASP A 359 30.15 6.54 5.67
C ASP A 359 31.51 5.86 5.91
N SER A 360 32.51 6.63 6.38
CA SER A 360 33.83 6.07 6.72
C SER A 360 33.77 5.03 7.85
N TYR A 361 32.86 5.20 8.79
CA TYR A 361 32.66 4.30 9.91
C TYR A 361 32.11 2.96 9.43
N TYR A 362 31.00 2.96 8.67
CA TYR A 362 30.40 1.74 8.14
C TYR A 362 31.33 1.00 7.16
N LEU A 363 32.04 1.70 6.27
CA LEU A 363 33.03 1.07 5.37
C LEU A 363 34.16 0.36 6.14
N ALA A 364 34.62 0.97 7.24
CA ALA A 364 35.64 0.35 8.09
C ALA A 364 35.09 -0.87 8.85
N HIS A 365 33.81 -0.84 9.25
CA HIS A 365 33.12 -2.00 9.86
C HIS A 365 32.92 -3.14 8.88
N GLU A 366 32.47 -2.85 7.65
CA GLU A 366 32.31 -3.85 6.59
C GLU A 366 33.61 -4.64 6.37
N THR A 367 34.74 -3.94 6.28
CA THR A 367 36.06 -4.58 6.11
C THR A 367 36.40 -5.52 7.27
N ALA A 368 36.12 -5.11 8.50
CA ALA A 368 36.40 -5.92 9.68
C ALA A 368 35.44 -7.12 9.82
N LEU A 369 34.17 -6.92 9.50
CA LEU A 369 33.11 -7.94 9.55
C LEU A 369 33.30 -8.99 8.46
N ASN A 370 33.60 -8.60 7.21
CA ASN A 370 33.84 -9.54 6.12
C ASN A 370 34.97 -10.52 6.46
N GLY A 371 36.05 -10.03 7.10
CA GLY A 371 37.15 -10.89 7.55
C GLY A 371 36.75 -11.91 8.62
N VAL A 372 35.71 -11.65 9.42
CA VAL A 372 35.17 -12.61 10.42
C VAL A 372 34.09 -13.49 9.81
N ALA A 373 33.23 -12.94 8.97
CA ALA A 373 32.18 -13.67 8.27
C ALA A 373 32.76 -14.77 7.37
N ASP A 374 33.82 -14.48 6.61
CA ASP A 374 34.50 -15.48 5.77
C ASP A 374 35.06 -16.65 6.61
N LEU A 375 35.60 -16.35 7.80
CA LEU A 375 36.17 -17.35 8.70
C LEU A 375 35.12 -18.14 9.48
N ALA A 376 33.98 -17.53 9.81
CA ALA A 376 32.93 -18.15 10.62
C ALA A 376 31.87 -18.86 9.75
N PHE A 377 31.38 -18.19 8.70
CA PHE A 377 30.20 -18.59 7.93
C PHE A 377 30.47 -18.77 6.43
N GLY A 378 31.67 -18.41 5.95
CA GLY A 378 32.03 -18.58 4.54
C GLY A 378 32.11 -20.05 4.09
N PRO A 379 32.19 -20.30 2.77
CA PRO A 379 32.21 -21.65 2.19
C PRO A 379 33.43 -22.49 2.61
N THR A 380 34.46 -21.88 3.21
CA THR A 380 35.61 -22.55 3.80
C THR A 380 35.79 -22.21 5.29
N GLY A 381 34.74 -21.66 5.90
CA GLY A 381 34.73 -21.21 7.30
C GLY A 381 34.26 -22.29 8.27
N ALA A 382 34.17 -21.94 9.55
CA ALA A 382 33.82 -22.85 10.63
C ALA A 382 32.47 -23.56 10.43
N LEU A 383 31.45 -22.90 9.88
CA LEU A 383 30.13 -23.50 9.63
C LEU A 383 30.21 -24.70 8.67
N GLN A 384 30.93 -24.57 7.55
CA GLN A 384 31.12 -25.68 6.61
C GLN A 384 31.86 -26.83 7.29
N GLN A 385 32.89 -26.54 8.08
CA GLN A 385 33.61 -27.56 8.84
C GLN A 385 32.73 -28.22 9.92
N ILE A 386 31.79 -27.48 10.52
CA ILE A 386 30.79 -28.00 11.47
C ILE A 386 29.85 -28.97 10.76
N LEU A 387 29.35 -28.64 9.57
CA LEU A 387 28.51 -29.54 8.78
C LEU A 387 29.28 -30.81 8.36
N GLU A 388 30.53 -30.68 7.93
CA GLU A 388 31.39 -31.82 7.59
C GLU A 388 31.74 -32.67 8.82
N GLY A 389 31.95 -32.04 9.97
CA GLY A 389 32.19 -32.71 11.24
C GLY A 389 30.94 -33.38 11.80
N ALA A 390 29.76 -32.79 11.62
CA ALA A 390 28.46 -33.39 11.98
C ALA A 390 28.25 -34.69 11.20
N GLU A 391 28.54 -34.65 9.90
CA GLU A 391 28.51 -35.81 9.02
C GLU A 391 29.57 -36.86 9.41
N ALA A 392 30.78 -36.45 9.77
CA ALA A 392 31.82 -37.36 10.26
C ALA A 392 31.42 -38.05 11.58
N LEU A 393 30.82 -37.29 12.50
CA LEU A 393 30.36 -37.78 13.80
C LEU A 393 29.22 -38.79 13.63
N ALA A 394 28.21 -38.45 12.84
CA ALA A 394 27.09 -39.34 12.52
C ALA A 394 27.57 -40.66 11.89
N ARG A 395 28.60 -40.62 11.02
CA ARG A 395 29.17 -41.84 10.41
C ARG A 395 29.97 -42.72 11.38
N CYS A 396 30.73 -42.13 12.30
CA CYS A 396 31.61 -42.91 13.18
C CYS A 396 30.91 -43.51 14.39
N GLU A 397 30.04 -42.73 15.05
CA GLU A 397 29.41 -43.18 16.30
C GLU A 397 28.54 -44.43 16.04
N PHE A 398 27.96 -44.58 14.83
CA PHE A 398 27.01 -45.66 14.53
C PHE A 398 27.06 -46.31 13.14
N GLY A 399 27.89 -45.85 12.18
CA GLY A 399 28.06 -46.52 10.89
C GLY A 399 28.93 -47.79 10.99
N ASN A 400 28.77 -48.75 10.05
CA ASN A 400 29.72 -49.88 9.88
C ASN A 400 31.11 -49.43 9.33
N GLY A 401 31.42 -48.13 9.40
CA GLY A 401 32.50 -47.46 8.68
C GLY A 401 33.71 -47.08 9.54
N ASP A 402 34.81 -46.82 8.85
CA ASP A 402 36.08 -46.40 9.42
C ASP A 402 35.97 -44.99 10.05
N CYS A 403 36.15 -44.87 11.36
CA CYS A 403 36.25 -43.60 12.09
C CYS A 403 37.51 -42.78 11.74
N SER A 404 38.23 -43.15 10.67
CA SER A 404 39.42 -42.47 10.18
C SER A 404 39.08 -41.40 9.12
N THR A 405 38.21 -40.44 9.46
CA THR A 405 38.00 -39.26 8.60
C THR A 405 39.22 -38.35 8.68
N GLU A 406 39.94 -38.17 7.56
CA GLU A 406 41.05 -37.21 7.47
C GLU A 406 40.55 -35.81 7.86
N GLY A 407 41.17 -35.19 8.87
CA GLY A 407 40.84 -33.84 9.34
C GLY A 407 39.87 -33.76 10.52
N PHE A 408 39.15 -34.84 10.84
CA PHE A 408 38.09 -34.87 11.88
C PHE A 408 38.31 -36.03 12.86
N PRO A 409 39.31 -35.98 13.76
CA PRO A 409 39.53 -37.01 14.77
C PRO A 409 38.40 -37.05 15.79
N ILE A 410 38.07 -38.25 16.25
CA ILE A 410 36.93 -38.50 17.15
C ILE A 410 37.43 -38.85 18.55
N GLU A 411 36.85 -38.18 19.56
CA GLU A 411 37.11 -38.35 20.98
C GLU A 411 35.86 -38.88 21.69
N THR A 412 35.95 -40.01 22.37
CA THR A 412 34.84 -40.54 23.18
C THR A 412 34.84 -39.90 24.57
N ASP A 413 33.75 -39.24 24.99
CA ASP A 413 33.54 -38.80 26.37
C ASP A 413 32.83 -39.88 27.19
N SER A 414 33.52 -40.47 28.16
CA SER A 414 32.97 -41.51 29.02
C SER A 414 32.24 -41.00 30.27
N ASP A 415 32.29 -39.69 30.54
CA ASP A 415 31.81 -39.07 31.80
C ASP A 415 30.67 -38.04 31.58
N ASP A 416 29.93 -38.11 30.45
CA ASP A 416 28.82 -37.19 30.17
C ASP A 416 27.75 -37.24 31.31
N PRO A 417 27.43 -36.09 31.95
CA PRO A 417 26.45 -36.01 33.04
C PRO A 417 25.02 -36.44 32.64
N SER A 418 24.75 -36.56 31.34
CA SER A 418 23.48 -37.03 30.76
C SER A 418 23.39 -38.57 30.70
N GLY A 419 24.49 -39.29 30.96
CA GLY A 419 24.54 -40.76 31.01
C GLY A 419 24.56 -41.44 29.64
N LEU A 420 24.76 -40.69 28.56
CA LEU A 420 24.92 -41.18 27.19
C LEU A 420 26.42 -41.07 26.82
N PRO A 421 27.06 -42.11 26.26
CA PRO A 421 28.37 -41.92 25.63
C PRO A 421 28.18 -40.95 24.46
N SER A 422 28.77 -39.76 24.52
CA SER A 422 28.79 -38.82 23.40
C SER A 422 30.18 -38.86 22.77
N ASP A 423 30.26 -39.36 21.54
CA ASP A 423 31.46 -39.14 20.73
C ASP A 423 31.49 -37.65 20.33
N ARG A 424 32.70 -37.10 20.30
CA ARG A 424 32.96 -35.71 19.92
C ARG A 424 33.84 -35.70 18.69
N VAL A 425 33.53 -34.88 17.70
CA VAL A 425 34.46 -34.59 16.61
C VAL A 425 35.28 -33.36 16.97
N LEU A 426 36.60 -33.48 16.86
CA LEU A 426 37.51 -32.34 16.93
C LEU A 426 37.68 -31.77 15.51
N ILE A 427 37.26 -30.54 15.31
CA ILE A 427 37.46 -29.80 14.06
C ILE A 427 38.71 -28.92 14.23
N ASP A 428 39.69 -29.06 13.35
CA ASP A 428 40.96 -28.32 13.34
C ASP A 428 41.76 -28.34 14.67
N GLY A 429 41.51 -29.32 15.54
CA GLY A 429 42.24 -29.50 16.79
C GLY A 429 41.74 -28.67 18.00
N ASN A 430 40.74 -27.79 17.82
CA ASN A 430 40.30 -26.85 18.86
C ASN A 430 38.77 -26.76 19.03
N LEU A 431 37.98 -27.08 18.00
CA LEU A 431 36.53 -27.00 18.06
C LEU A 431 35.95 -28.38 18.36
N ARG A 432 35.14 -28.50 19.41
CA ARG A 432 34.44 -29.75 19.75
C ARG A 432 33.00 -29.66 19.27
N LEU A 433 32.61 -30.59 18.41
CA LEU A 433 31.22 -30.76 18.00
C LEU A 433 30.64 -31.96 18.72
N VAL A 434 29.47 -31.79 19.33
CA VAL A 434 28.74 -32.84 20.07
C VAL A 434 27.36 -33.01 19.47
N MET A 435 26.98 -34.25 19.17
CA MET A 435 25.63 -34.59 18.71
C MET A 435 24.76 -34.97 19.91
N ARG A 436 23.52 -34.46 19.96
CA ARG A 436 22.56 -34.76 21.03
C ARG A 436 21.17 -35.01 20.46
N PRO A 437 20.54 -36.16 20.76
CA PRO A 437 19.14 -36.37 20.43
C PRO A 437 18.23 -35.51 21.32
N ILE A 438 17.10 -35.06 20.78
CA ILE A 438 16.07 -34.31 21.53
C ILE A 438 14.85 -35.20 21.74
N GLU A 439 14.45 -35.38 23.00
CA GLU A 439 13.21 -36.06 23.33
C GLU A 439 12.00 -35.23 22.89
N THR A 440 11.23 -35.76 21.95
CA THR A 440 9.90 -35.24 21.58
C THR A 440 8.82 -36.06 22.29
N SER A 441 7.63 -35.48 22.50
CA SER A 441 6.53 -36.10 23.27
C SER A 441 6.04 -37.45 22.74
N ASP A 442 6.31 -37.71 21.47
CA ASP A 442 5.73 -38.82 20.69
C ASP A 442 6.78 -39.83 20.24
N ALA A 443 8.03 -39.68 20.68
CA ALA A 443 9.13 -40.57 20.30
C ALA A 443 9.09 -41.91 21.05
N ASP A 444 9.21 -43.01 20.29
CA ASP A 444 9.46 -44.34 20.85
C ASP A 444 10.77 -44.36 21.64
N ALA A 445 10.83 -45.14 22.72
CA ALA A 445 11.99 -45.15 23.62
C ALA A 445 13.30 -45.49 22.87
N GLY A 446 14.18 -44.50 22.73
CA GLY A 446 15.49 -44.62 22.07
C GLY A 446 15.50 -44.33 20.57
N LEU A 447 14.41 -43.81 20.00
CA LEU A 447 14.35 -43.25 18.65
C LEU A 447 14.03 -41.75 18.74
N TYR A 448 14.55 -40.96 17.80
CA TYR A 448 14.47 -39.51 17.79
C TYR A 448 14.34 -39.01 16.35
N ASN A 449 13.48 -38.02 16.14
CA ASN A 449 13.33 -37.33 14.85
C ASN A 449 14.04 -35.97 14.84
N VAL A 450 14.69 -35.57 15.94
CA VAL A 450 15.38 -34.29 16.09
C VAL A 450 16.74 -34.47 16.76
N PHE A 451 17.77 -33.84 16.20
CA PHE A 451 19.14 -33.90 16.69
C PHE A 451 19.82 -32.52 16.68
N ASP A 452 20.51 -32.19 17.77
CA ASP A 452 21.36 -31.00 17.90
C ASP A 452 22.83 -31.33 17.68
N PHE A 453 23.50 -30.54 16.86
CA PHE A 453 24.96 -30.50 16.74
C PHE A 453 25.45 -29.24 17.47
N GLU A 454 25.78 -29.40 18.76
CA GLU A 454 26.21 -28.32 19.64
C GLU A 454 27.73 -28.08 19.53
N ILE A 455 28.14 -26.81 19.53
CA ILE A 455 29.55 -26.42 19.59
C ILE A 455 29.97 -26.24 21.06
N GLU A 456 30.95 -27.02 21.51
CA GLU A 456 31.54 -26.93 22.86
C GLU A 456 32.93 -26.27 22.84
N SER A 457 33.22 -25.45 23.86
CA SER A 457 34.57 -24.89 24.08
C SER A 457 35.50 -25.97 24.62
N ALA A 458 36.68 -26.15 24.01
CA ALA A 458 37.64 -27.16 24.44
C ALA A 458 38.24 -26.88 25.84
N ASP A 459 38.34 -25.61 26.21
CA ASP A 459 38.83 -25.12 27.49
C ASP A 459 37.82 -24.14 28.10
N ASN A 460 37.31 -24.44 29.30
CA ASN A 460 36.75 -23.40 30.15
C ASN A 460 37.95 -22.60 30.66
N PRO A 461 38.03 -21.25 30.52
CA PRO A 461 39.21 -20.51 30.95
C PRO A 461 39.26 -20.45 32.48
N GLU A 462 39.67 -21.55 33.12
CA GLU A 462 40.23 -21.51 34.45
C GLU A 462 41.65 -20.92 34.35
N ASP A 463 41.89 -19.87 35.12
CA ASP A 463 43.18 -19.21 35.36
C ASP A 463 43.67 -18.22 34.29
N GLY A 464 43.14 -16.98 34.28
CA GLY A 464 43.92 -15.86 33.74
C GLY A 464 43.25 -14.51 33.51
N VAL A 465 41.92 -14.42 33.48
CA VAL A 465 41.23 -13.15 33.22
C VAL A 465 40.61 -12.64 34.51
N GLU A 466 41.22 -11.61 35.12
CA GLU A 466 40.61 -10.91 36.26
C GLU A 466 39.30 -10.24 35.79
N ALA A 467 38.21 -10.57 36.50
CA ALA A 467 36.85 -10.04 36.36
C ALA A 467 36.07 -10.47 35.10
N ILE A 468 35.59 -11.72 35.07
CA ILE A 468 34.45 -12.09 34.23
C ILE A 468 33.29 -12.47 35.16
N PRO A 469 32.09 -11.87 35.04
CA PRO A 469 30.90 -12.31 35.76
C PRO A 469 30.65 -13.81 35.52
N SER A 470 30.12 -14.51 36.52
CA SER A 470 29.86 -15.96 36.53
C SER A 470 28.77 -16.44 35.55
N GLU A 471 28.30 -15.56 34.67
CA GLU A 471 27.26 -15.81 33.68
C GLU A 471 27.93 -16.43 32.42
N ILE A 472 28.18 -17.74 32.51
CA ILE A 472 28.28 -18.73 31.41
C ILE A 472 28.95 -18.20 30.11
N LYS A 473 30.29 -18.15 30.09
CA LYS A 473 31.10 -17.79 28.91
C LYS A 473 31.76 -19.03 28.31
N ASN A 474 31.63 -19.23 27.01
CA ASN A 474 32.39 -20.22 26.22
C ASN A 474 33.23 -19.50 25.15
N ALA A 475 34.28 -20.12 24.60
CA ALA A 475 35.18 -19.48 23.64
C ALA A 475 35.62 -20.39 22.49
N LEU A 476 35.92 -19.80 21.33
CA LEU A 476 36.54 -20.45 20.17
C LEU A 476 37.71 -19.61 19.67
N VAL A 477 38.86 -20.24 19.41
CA VAL A 477 40.01 -19.57 18.78
C VAL A 477 40.00 -19.88 17.27
N LEU A 478 39.84 -18.87 16.43
CA LEU A 478 39.88 -18.98 14.97
C LEU A 478 41.31 -19.21 14.46
N GLY A 479 41.46 -19.69 13.23
CA GLY A 479 42.78 -19.99 12.61
C GLY A 479 43.75 -18.80 12.53
N ASN A 480 43.26 -17.56 12.65
CA ASN A 480 44.07 -16.33 12.72
C ASN A 480 44.44 -15.90 14.17
N GLY A 481 44.06 -16.68 15.19
CA GLY A 481 44.30 -16.40 16.60
C GLY A 481 43.26 -15.50 17.28
N LYS A 482 42.26 -14.99 16.56
CA LYS A 482 41.14 -14.24 17.17
C LYS A 482 40.27 -15.17 18.01
N LYS A 483 39.70 -14.63 19.09
CA LYS A 483 38.79 -15.37 19.98
C LYS A 483 37.37 -14.90 19.77
N LEU A 484 36.47 -15.83 19.49
CA LEU A 484 35.03 -15.65 19.58
C LEU A 484 34.59 -16.10 20.97
N TYR A 485 33.71 -15.34 21.60
CA TYR A 485 33.07 -15.69 22.86
C TYR A 485 31.57 -15.81 22.62
N TRP A 486 30.86 -16.62 23.39
CA TRP A 486 29.40 -16.58 23.36
C TRP A 486 28.79 -16.64 24.75
N TYR A 487 27.60 -16.05 24.83
CA TYR A 487 26.86 -15.81 26.05
C TYR A 487 25.46 -16.42 25.96
N THR A 488 24.83 -16.53 27.12
CA THR A 488 23.41 -16.89 27.22
C THR A 488 22.56 -15.73 26.75
N GLU A 489 21.68 -15.96 25.77
CA GLU A 489 20.82 -14.91 25.21
C GLU A 489 19.45 -15.49 24.84
N ALA A 490 18.43 -14.62 24.84
CA ALA A 490 17.10 -14.97 24.33
C ALA A 490 17.10 -14.91 22.80
N ILE A 491 16.61 -15.97 22.16
CA ILE A 491 16.47 -16.04 20.70
C ILE A 491 15.06 -15.63 20.27
N SER A 492 14.80 -15.57 18.96
CA SER A 492 13.57 -15.01 18.39
C SER A 492 12.27 -15.69 18.85
N ASP A 493 12.32 -16.98 19.23
CA ASP A 493 11.18 -17.74 19.76
C ASP A 493 10.91 -17.51 21.27
N GLY A 494 11.72 -16.67 21.92
CA GLY A 494 11.63 -16.36 23.35
C GLY A 494 12.29 -17.40 24.27
N SER A 495 12.82 -18.49 23.74
CA SER A 495 13.66 -19.42 24.48
C SER A 495 15.06 -18.83 24.72
N ILE A 496 15.76 -19.39 25.70
CA ILE A 496 17.10 -18.97 26.08
C ILE A 496 18.06 -20.08 25.70
N THR A 497 19.09 -19.76 24.91
CA THR A 497 20.15 -20.71 24.59
C THR A 497 21.52 -20.20 25.03
N THR A 498 22.39 -21.15 25.37
CA THR A 498 23.72 -20.91 25.94
C THR A 498 24.85 -21.36 25.01
N ARG A 499 24.51 -22.07 23.92
CA ARG A 499 25.45 -22.72 23.00
C ARG A 499 24.97 -22.52 21.56
N PRO A 500 25.88 -22.24 20.61
CA PRO A 500 25.56 -22.35 19.20
C PRO A 500 25.25 -23.79 18.84
N TYR A 501 24.26 -23.99 17.99
CA TYR A 501 23.88 -25.31 17.52
C TYR A 501 23.34 -25.27 16.08
N VAL A 502 23.48 -26.41 15.40
CA VAL A 502 22.70 -26.73 14.20
C VAL A 502 21.76 -27.87 14.58
N ARG A 503 20.45 -27.62 14.48
CA ARG A 503 19.40 -28.61 14.72
C ARG A 503 18.87 -29.13 13.41
N VAL A 504 18.70 -30.43 13.33
CA VAL A 504 18.07 -31.09 12.18
C VAL A 504 16.84 -31.86 12.58
N PHE A 505 15.87 -31.86 11.68
CA PHE A 505 14.60 -32.57 11.81
C PHE A 505 14.48 -33.57 10.67
N TYR A 506 13.94 -34.75 10.97
CA TYR A 506 13.63 -35.78 10.01
C TYR A 506 12.15 -36.14 10.11
N GLU A 507 11.61 -36.67 9.01
CA GLU A 507 10.24 -37.18 8.97
C GLU A 507 10.08 -38.42 9.85
N ASP A 508 10.97 -39.39 9.68
CA ASP A 508 11.01 -40.61 10.48
C ASP A 508 11.83 -40.46 11.77
N SER A 509 11.56 -41.34 12.74
CA SER A 509 12.33 -41.44 13.97
C SER A 509 13.49 -42.43 13.83
N TYR A 510 14.69 -41.98 14.16
CA TYR A 510 15.92 -42.76 14.05
C TYR A 510 16.63 -42.89 15.39
N ALA A 511 17.35 -43.97 15.61
CA ALA A 511 18.25 -44.04 16.77
C ALA A 511 19.41 -43.03 16.66
N SER A 512 19.75 -42.62 15.43
CA SER A 512 20.85 -41.70 15.09
C SER A 512 20.55 -41.02 13.75
N PRO A 513 21.14 -39.85 13.43
CA PRO A 513 20.98 -39.24 12.12
C PRO A 513 21.38 -40.19 10.98
N PRO A 514 20.59 -40.31 9.91
CA PRO A 514 20.91 -41.12 8.75
C PRO A 514 22.15 -40.61 7.98
N ALA A 515 22.85 -41.49 7.26
CA ALA A 515 24.06 -41.11 6.51
C ALA A 515 23.74 -40.19 5.31
N GLY A 516 24.65 -39.27 4.95
CA GLY A 516 24.50 -38.39 3.79
C GLY A 516 23.55 -37.21 4.00
N SER A 517 23.12 -36.97 5.24
CA SER A 517 22.11 -35.96 5.63
C SER A 517 22.37 -34.55 5.08
N PHE A 518 23.63 -34.14 4.93
CA PHE A 518 23.96 -32.75 4.60
C PHE A 518 24.55 -32.55 3.21
N LEU A 519 25.04 -33.60 2.55
CA LEU A 519 25.92 -33.47 1.39
C LEU A 519 25.20 -33.76 0.06
N ASP A 520 24.49 -34.89 -0.06
CA ASP A 520 23.82 -35.28 -1.29
C ASP A 520 22.84 -36.45 -1.07
N ASP A 521 21.52 -36.18 -1.12
CA ASP A 521 20.46 -37.19 -0.98
C ASP A 521 19.92 -37.72 -2.33
N SER A 522 20.64 -37.49 -3.43
CA SER A 522 20.32 -38.15 -4.72
C SER A 522 20.58 -39.67 -4.69
N ASP A 523 21.35 -40.16 -3.71
CA ASP A 523 21.46 -41.58 -3.41
C ASP A 523 20.30 -42.02 -2.48
N PRO A 524 19.46 -42.99 -2.86
CA PRO A 524 18.34 -43.47 -2.03
C PRO A 524 18.74 -44.03 -0.66
N SER A 525 20.03 -44.28 -0.42
CA SER A 525 20.56 -44.69 0.89
C SER A 525 20.85 -43.51 1.83
N HIS A 526 20.71 -42.27 1.35
CA HIS A 526 20.85 -41.05 2.12
C HIS A 526 19.48 -40.40 2.38
N VAL A 527 19.32 -39.76 3.54
CA VAL A 527 18.08 -39.10 3.92
C VAL A 527 18.42 -37.68 4.35
N ALA A 528 17.91 -36.69 3.61
CA ALA A 528 18.07 -35.29 3.96
C ALA A 528 17.13 -34.90 5.12
N PRO A 529 17.54 -33.96 5.98
CA PRO A 529 16.64 -33.30 6.91
C PRO A 529 15.46 -32.62 6.21
N THR A 530 14.29 -32.70 6.82
CA THR A 530 13.11 -31.94 6.39
C THR A 530 13.20 -30.47 6.81
N GLN A 531 13.97 -30.18 7.87
CA GLN A 531 14.20 -28.84 8.37
C GLN A 531 15.58 -28.73 9.01
N ILE A 532 16.19 -27.55 8.91
CA ILE A 532 17.48 -27.21 9.54
C ILE A 532 17.32 -25.88 10.26
N ALA A 533 17.58 -25.85 11.57
CA ALA A 533 17.65 -24.62 12.35
C ALA A 533 19.09 -24.35 12.79
N ILE A 534 19.59 -23.15 12.50
CA ILE A 534 20.93 -22.68 12.86
C ILE A 534 20.76 -21.56 13.86
N VAL A 535 21.40 -21.68 15.01
CA VAL A 535 21.34 -20.66 16.06
C VAL A 535 22.73 -20.35 16.60
N TRP A 536 23.09 -19.07 16.52
CA TRP A 536 24.24 -18.47 17.19
C TRP A 536 23.71 -17.41 18.16
N PRO A 537 23.60 -17.70 19.48
CA PRO A 537 22.86 -16.87 20.43
C PRO A 537 23.39 -15.44 20.53
N LEU A 538 24.63 -15.27 20.97
CA LEU A 538 25.30 -13.99 21.02
C LEU A 538 26.79 -14.23 20.95
N VAL A 539 27.38 -14.01 19.77
CA VAL A 539 28.82 -14.13 19.54
C VAL A 539 29.47 -12.77 19.73
N ARG A 540 30.43 -12.71 20.63
CA ARG A 540 31.24 -11.54 20.91
C ARG A 540 32.66 -11.71 20.41
N PHE A 541 33.22 -10.70 19.76
CA PHE A 541 34.63 -10.65 19.44
C PHE A 541 35.15 -9.22 19.39
N GLU A 542 36.45 -9.07 19.60
CA GLU A 542 37.13 -7.79 19.49
C GLU A 542 37.75 -7.65 18.09
N GLY A 543 37.61 -6.47 17.50
CA GLY A 543 38.17 -6.15 16.19
C GLY A 543 38.67 -4.71 16.16
N ASN A 544 39.91 -4.52 15.71
CA ASN A 544 40.41 -3.17 15.47
C ASN A 544 39.82 -2.64 14.15
N ILE A 545 39.22 -1.45 14.23
CA ILE A 545 38.69 -0.71 13.09
C ILE A 545 39.71 0.34 12.69
N ASP A 546 40.25 0.20 11.49
CA ASP A 546 41.20 1.12 10.86
C ASP A 546 40.54 1.72 9.60
N GLY A 547 40.52 3.05 9.48
CA GLY A 547 40.00 3.75 8.28
C GLY A 547 38.82 4.68 8.52
N ALA A 548 38.27 4.72 9.74
CA ALA A 548 37.28 5.71 10.15
C ALA A 548 37.94 7.09 10.40
N GLN A 549 37.16 8.11 10.75
CA GLN A 549 37.72 9.43 11.12
C GLN A 549 38.34 9.45 12.53
N ALA A 550 39.09 10.52 12.82
CA ALA A 550 39.77 10.68 14.11
C ALA A 550 38.74 10.76 15.25
N GLY A 551 38.79 9.80 16.17
CA GLY A 551 37.79 9.66 17.26
C GLY A 551 36.98 8.36 17.16
N ASP A 552 36.95 7.72 15.99
CA ASP A 552 36.15 6.50 15.74
C ASP A 552 36.98 5.27 15.35
N ASN A 553 38.30 5.43 15.23
CA ASN A 553 39.20 4.29 15.04
C ASN A 553 39.56 3.71 16.41
N GLY A 554 39.80 2.41 16.44
CA GLY A 554 40.25 1.73 17.64
C GLY A 554 39.72 0.31 17.74
N GLU A 555 39.85 -0.25 18.93
CA GLU A 555 39.31 -1.57 19.24
C GLU A 555 37.81 -1.46 19.46
N HIS A 556 37.05 -2.29 18.75
CA HIS A 556 35.61 -2.40 18.88
C HIS A 556 35.23 -3.77 19.42
N GLU A 557 34.21 -3.78 20.28
CA GLU A 557 33.50 -4.99 20.66
C GLU A 557 32.32 -5.21 19.69
N PHE A 558 32.32 -6.34 19.01
CA PHE A 558 31.23 -6.78 18.15
C PHE A 558 30.40 -7.83 18.88
N ASN A 559 29.09 -7.69 18.87
CA ASN A 559 28.13 -8.65 19.39
C ASN A 559 27.15 -9.02 18.25
N ALA A 560 27.04 -10.31 17.91
CA ALA A 560 26.19 -10.77 16.82
C ALA A 560 25.35 -11.99 17.23
N LEU A 561 24.05 -11.92 16.97
CA LEU A 561 23.10 -13.03 17.02
C LEU A 561 22.70 -13.37 15.59
N VAL A 562 22.71 -14.66 15.25
CA VAL A 562 22.28 -15.16 13.94
C VAL A 562 21.37 -16.35 14.14
N GLU A 563 20.18 -16.29 13.55
CA GLU A 563 19.22 -17.39 13.50
C GLU A 563 18.79 -17.62 12.06
N ALA A 564 18.73 -18.88 11.63
CA ALA A 564 18.19 -19.25 10.33
C ALA A 564 17.37 -20.53 10.49
N ASN A 565 16.16 -20.54 9.98
CA ASN A 565 15.32 -21.72 9.91
C ASN A 565 15.06 -22.03 8.44
N LEU A 566 15.47 -23.21 8.00
CA LEU A 566 15.40 -23.65 6.61
C LEU A 566 14.48 -24.86 6.50
N VAL A 567 13.65 -24.92 5.47
CA VAL A 567 12.80 -26.08 5.15
C VAL A 567 13.28 -26.74 3.87
N GLY A 568 13.35 -28.07 3.89
CA GLY A 568 13.71 -28.88 2.73
C GLY A 568 12.51 -29.07 1.80
N VAL A 569 12.75 -28.91 0.50
CA VAL A 569 11.79 -29.15 -0.58
C VAL A 569 12.42 -30.10 -1.58
N LYS A 570 11.66 -31.10 -2.00
CA LYS A 570 12.03 -32.09 -3.01
C LYS A 570 11.03 -32.03 -4.18
N ASP A 571 11.46 -32.41 -5.38
CA ASP A 571 10.55 -32.54 -6.51
C ASP A 571 9.76 -33.87 -6.37
N PRO A 572 8.44 -33.83 -6.12
CA PRO A 572 7.63 -35.03 -5.93
C PRO A 572 7.47 -35.87 -7.20
N LEU A 573 7.86 -35.36 -8.37
CA LEU A 573 7.76 -36.05 -9.66
C LEU A 573 9.07 -36.72 -10.09
N ASP A 574 10.17 -36.41 -9.41
CA ASP A 574 11.50 -36.97 -9.68
C ASP A 574 12.11 -37.54 -8.39
N ASP A 575 12.05 -38.86 -8.24
CA ASP A 575 12.63 -39.57 -7.10
C ASP A 575 14.15 -39.32 -6.93
N ALA A 576 14.85 -38.99 -8.02
CA ALA A 576 16.28 -38.69 -8.01
C ALA A 576 16.59 -37.22 -7.69
N SER A 577 15.57 -36.38 -7.54
CA SER A 577 15.76 -34.99 -7.17
C SER A 577 16.38 -34.86 -5.79
N GLN A 578 17.31 -33.91 -5.66
CA GLN A 578 17.94 -33.58 -4.39
C GLN A 578 17.00 -32.72 -3.55
N THR A 579 16.97 -32.92 -2.23
CA THR A 579 16.33 -31.97 -1.31
C THR A 579 17.11 -30.65 -1.31
N ARG A 580 16.40 -29.55 -1.52
CA ARG A 580 16.95 -28.18 -1.50
C ARG A 580 16.25 -27.33 -0.45
N TYR A 581 16.93 -26.32 0.08
CA TYR A 581 16.47 -25.62 1.27
C TYR A 581 16.09 -24.16 0.98
N ASN A 582 14.89 -23.77 1.42
CA ASN A 582 14.46 -22.38 1.44
C ASN A 582 14.53 -21.80 2.86
N PRO A 583 14.84 -20.51 3.01
CA PRO A 583 14.74 -19.85 4.30
C PRO A 583 13.27 -19.65 4.66
N VAL A 584 12.84 -20.13 5.83
CA VAL A 584 11.53 -19.84 6.43
C VAL A 584 11.61 -18.57 7.26
N THR A 585 12.61 -18.51 8.14
CA THR A 585 12.95 -17.32 8.92
C THR A 585 14.46 -17.10 8.93
N PHE A 586 14.88 -15.84 8.94
CA PHE A 586 16.27 -15.44 9.10
C PHE A 586 16.34 -14.20 9.97
N VAL A 587 17.16 -14.22 11.02
CA VAL A 587 17.34 -13.12 11.96
C VAL A 587 18.82 -12.85 12.14
N VAL A 588 19.20 -11.59 12.00
CA VAL A 588 20.55 -11.11 12.33
C VAL A 588 20.41 -9.90 13.23
N ARG A 589 21.03 -9.95 14.40
CA ARG A 589 21.22 -8.76 15.25
C ARG A 589 22.70 -8.56 15.46
N ALA A 590 23.25 -7.45 14.99
CA ALA A 590 24.65 -7.11 15.14
C ALA A 590 24.77 -5.76 15.82
N ARG A 591 25.67 -5.66 16.79
CA ARG A 591 26.04 -4.40 17.45
C ARG A 591 27.56 -4.29 17.49
N SER A 592 28.07 -3.09 17.19
CA SER A 592 29.48 -2.74 17.39
C SER A 592 29.59 -1.56 18.34
N THR A 593 30.52 -1.63 19.29
CA THR A 593 30.75 -0.60 20.30
C THR A 593 32.24 -0.28 20.37
N LEU A 594 32.61 1.01 20.36
CA LEU A 594 34.00 1.45 20.48
C LEU A 594 34.49 1.40 21.94
N GLU A 595 35.70 0.87 22.17
CA GLU A 595 36.33 0.84 23.50
C GLU A 595 37.33 1.98 23.69
N PRO A 596 37.30 2.72 24.84
CA PRO A 596 36.37 2.63 25.97
C PRO A 596 35.15 3.58 25.84
N ASP A 597 34.95 4.23 24.69
CA ASP A 597 33.87 5.21 24.50
C ASP A 597 32.59 4.50 23.99
N GLU A 598 31.95 3.75 24.88
CA GLU A 598 30.82 2.87 24.57
C GLU A 598 29.57 3.60 24.01
N GLU A 599 29.54 4.93 24.10
CA GLU A 599 28.52 5.78 23.47
C GLU A 599 28.62 5.74 21.93
N ASN A 600 29.83 5.55 21.39
CA ASN A 600 30.03 5.34 19.95
C ASN A 600 29.70 3.90 19.58
N ARG A 601 28.53 3.70 18.96
CA ARG A 601 28.04 2.37 18.60
C ARG A 601 27.23 2.35 17.32
N THR A 602 27.15 1.17 16.72
CA THR A 602 26.20 0.85 15.65
C THR A 602 25.41 -0.39 15.97
N GLU A 603 24.18 -0.47 15.47
CA GLU A 603 23.30 -1.62 15.60
C GLU A 603 22.61 -1.90 14.27
N LEU A 604 22.43 -3.18 13.96
CA LEU A 604 21.74 -3.69 12.79
C LEU A 604 20.84 -4.84 13.25
N ASN A 605 19.55 -4.77 12.95
CA ASN A 605 18.59 -5.83 13.20
C ASN A 605 17.83 -6.12 11.91
N VAL A 606 18.04 -7.30 11.34
CA VAL A 606 17.37 -7.76 10.12
C VAL A 606 16.55 -9.00 10.47
N GLN A 607 15.30 -9.03 10.06
CA GLN A 607 14.41 -10.18 10.19
C GLN A 607 13.70 -10.40 8.87
N LEU A 608 13.77 -11.62 8.34
CA LEU A 608 13.12 -12.06 7.12
C LEU A 608 12.23 -13.24 7.46
N ARG A 609 11.02 -13.23 6.90
CA ARG A 609 10.10 -14.36 6.81
C ARG A 609 9.62 -14.47 5.37
N THR A 610 9.54 -15.69 4.86
CA THR A 610 9.20 -15.93 3.45
C THR A 610 7.83 -16.61 3.32
N THR A 611 7.28 -16.50 2.12
CA THR A 611 6.05 -17.17 1.69
C THR A 611 6.42 -18.35 0.78
N ASN A 612 5.62 -19.41 0.78
CA ASN A 612 5.82 -20.62 -0.04
C ASN A 612 7.15 -21.36 0.16
N SER A 613 7.87 -21.14 1.27
CA SER A 613 9.19 -21.76 1.49
C SER A 613 9.15 -23.29 1.50
N SER A 614 8.02 -23.92 1.88
CA SER A 614 7.85 -25.38 1.83
C SER A 614 7.48 -25.93 0.45
N SER A 615 7.17 -25.07 -0.52
CA SER A 615 6.65 -25.46 -1.83
C SER A 615 7.48 -24.97 -3.02
N TYR A 616 8.29 -23.91 -2.86
CA TYR A 616 9.20 -23.47 -3.91
C TYR A 616 10.41 -24.41 -4.03
N TYR A 617 10.85 -24.77 -5.24
CA TYR A 617 12.06 -25.58 -5.44
C TYR A 617 13.20 -24.70 -5.99
N PRO A 618 14.16 -24.28 -5.14
CA PRO A 618 15.19 -23.32 -5.53
C PRO A 618 16.20 -23.93 -6.50
N THR A 619 16.94 -23.12 -7.26
CA THR A 619 17.90 -23.62 -8.26
C THR A 619 19.18 -24.22 -7.64
N SER A 620 19.54 -23.80 -6.43
CA SER A 620 20.65 -24.33 -5.64
C SER A 620 20.21 -25.05 -4.39
N LYS A 621 21.06 -25.96 -3.88
CA LYS A 621 20.79 -26.71 -2.64
C LYS A 621 20.57 -25.80 -1.43
N TRP A 622 21.38 -24.76 -1.32
CA TRP A 622 21.32 -23.80 -0.23
C TRP A 622 20.65 -22.50 -0.68
N PRO A 623 20.03 -21.74 0.24
CA PRO A 623 19.41 -20.46 -0.09
C PRO A 623 20.37 -19.52 -0.83
N ALA A 624 19.86 -18.87 -1.88
CA ALA A 624 20.57 -17.83 -2.60
C ALA A 624 19.68 -16.59 -2.74
N THR A 625 20.29 -15.40 -2.75
CA THR A 625 19.56 -14.12 -2.73
C THR A 625 18.78 -13.81 -4.01
N HIS A 626 19.04 -14.53 -5.10
CA HIS A 626 18.42 -14.29 -6.40
C HIS A 626 17.23 -15.22 -6.68
N GLU A 627 16.77 -15.98 -5.69
CA GLU A 627 15.71 -16.99 -5.84
C GLU A 627 14.29 -16.44 -5.59
N PHE A 628 14.15 -15.21 -5.09
CA PHE A 628 12.85 -14.61 -4.81
C PHE A 628 12.14 -14.18 -6.09
N PHE A 629 10.81 -14.37 -6.14
CA PHE A 629 9.94 -13.95 -7.25
C PHE A 629 10.34 -14.55 -8.60
N LEU A 630 10.88 -15.76 -8.58
CA LEU A 630 11.21 -16.50 -9.79
C LEU A 630 10.40 -17.79 -9.83
N GLY A 631 9.82 -18.06 -10.99
CA GLY A 631 9.32 -19.37 -11.34
C GLY A 631 10.44 -20.39 -11.54
N ARG A 632 10.11 -21.68 -11.44
CA ARG A 632 11.08 -22.76 -11.69
C ARG A 632 11.26 -22.93 -13.21
N PRO A 633 12.45 -22.66 -13.78
CA PRO A 633 12.61 -22.61 -15.24
C PRO A 633 12.50 -23.98 -15.94
N ASP A 634 12.64 -25.08 -15.20
CA ASP A 634 12.55 -26.46 -15.69
C ASP A 634 11.27 -27.18 -15.25
N ALA A 635 10.26 -26.46 -14.75
CA ALA A 635 8.96 -27.03 -14.43
C ALA A 635 8.35 -27.73 -15.67
N PRO A 636 7.80 -28.96 -15.53
CA PRO A 636 7.12 -29.64 -16.62
C PRO A 636 5.96 -28.80 -17.17
N THR A 637 5.84 -28.63 -18.48
CA THR A 637 4.67 -27.93 -19.05
C THR A 637 3.39 -28.78 -19.00
N GLU A 638 3.53 -30.10 -18.83
CA GLU A 638 2.44 -31.05 -18.68
C GLU A 638 2.88 -32.17 -17.71
N ILE A 639 1.99 -32.55 -16.80
CA ILE A 639 2.15 -33.72 -15.93
C ILE A 639 1.09 -34.74 -16.33
N THR A 640 1.54 -35.87 -16.90
CA THR A 640 0.66 -36.98 -17.24
C THR A 640 0.10 -37.62 -15.98
N ASP A 641 -1.21 -37.88 -15.98
CA ASP A 641 -1.93 -38.51 -14.87
C ASP A 641 -1.70 -37.78 -13.53
N LEU A 642 -1.74 -36.43 -13.54
CA LEU A 642 -1.57 -35.62 -12.34
C LEU A 642 -2.62 -35.96 -11.28
N VAL A 643 -3.89 -36.03 -11.69
CA VAL A 643 -4.98 -36.52 -10.84
C VAL A 643 -5.21 -37.97 -11.23
N GLU A 644 -4.83 -38.89 -10.36
CA GLU A 644 -4.95 -40.33 -10.62
C GLU A 644 -6.41 -40.78 -10.45
N SER A 645 -7.05 -40.32 -9.37
CA SER A 645 -8.46 -40.59 -9.10
C SER A 645 -9.16 -39.47 -8.33
N LEU A 646 -10.40 -39.18 -8.73
CA LEU A 646 -11.38 -38.45 -7.93
C LEU A 646 -12.52 -39.42 -7.59
N TYR A 647 -12.83 -39.57 -6.31
CA TYR A 647 -13.79 -40.56 -5.83
C TYR A 647 -14.67 -39.97 -4.73
N ARG A 648 -15.96 -40.33 -4.72
CA ARG A 648 -16.84 -40.02 -3.59
C ARG A 648 -17.64 -41.23 -3.18
N ASP A 649 -17.91 -41.31 -1.89
CA ASP A 649 -18.70 -42.39 -1.30
C ASP A 649 -19.16 -42.00 0.11
N GLN A 650 -19.82 -42.92 0.81
CA GLN A 650 -20.39 -42.70 2.13
C GLN A 650 -20.09 -43.83 3.10
N THR A 651 -19.93 -43.47 4.37
CA THR A 651 -19.80 -44.43 5.47
C THR A 651 -20.98 -44.28 6.43
N VAL A 652 -21.63 -45.41 6.74
CA VAL A 652 -22.73 -45.44 7.71
C VAL A 652 -22.17 -45.75 9.10
N LEU A 653 -22.30 -44.79 10.02
CA LEU A 653 -21.93 -44.97 11.42
C LEU A 653 -22.83 -45.99 12.12
N SER A 654 -22.32 -46.57 13.21
CA SER A 654 -23.05 -47.56 14.03
C SER A 654 -24.38 -47.05 14.62
N ASP A 655 -24.56 -45.73 14.70
CA ASP A 655 -25.79 -45.06 15.14
C ASP A 655 -26.76 -44.71 14.00
N GLY A 656 -26.44 -45.08 12.76
CA GLY A 656 -27.25 -44.89 11.56
C GLY A 656 -27.06 -43.55 10.86
N ARG A 657 -26.16 -42.69 11.34
CA ARG A 657 -25.77 -41.46 10.64
C ARG A 657 -24.87 -41.78 9.44
N VAL A 658 -25.01 -41.02 8.37
CA VAL A 658 -24.23 -41.17 7.13
C VAL A 658 -23.18 -40.07 7.07
N ILE A 659 -21.92 -40.43 6.89
CA ILE A 659 -20.84 -39.50 6.59
C ILE A 659 -20.54 -39.62 5.10
N GLU A 660 -20.63 -38.52 4.37
CA GLU A 660 -20.17 -38.47 2.98
C GLU A 660 -18.70 -38.09 2.94
N TYR A 661 -17.95 -38.61 1.97
CA TYR A 661 -16.56 -38.25 1.80
C TYR A 661 -16.16 -38.14 0.33
N PHE A 662 -15.15 -37.30 0.09
CA PHE A 662 -14.51 -37.09 -1.20
C PHE A 662 -13.03 -37.37 -1.08
N ASP A 663 -12.52 -38.23 -1.95
CA ASP A 663 -11.14 -38.67 -2.05
C ASP A 663 -10.51 -38.10 -3.31
N GLU A 664 -9.30 -37.60 -3.14
CA GLU A 664 -8.46 -37.07 -4.20
C GLU A 664 -7.08 -37.71 -4.13
N GLU A 665 -6.72 -38.39 -5.22
CA GLU A 665 -5.43 -39.05 -5.40
C GLU A 665 -4.62 -38.27 -6.44
N LEU A 666 -3.49 -37.72 -6.00
CA LEU A 666 -2.60 -36.93 -6.83
C LEU A 666 -1.27 -37.65 -6.99
N ARG A 667 -0.77 -37.65 -8.23
CA ARG A 667 0.57 -38.13 -8.53
C ARG A 667 1.61 -37.30 -7.79
N GLY A 668 2.56 -37.98 -7.15
CA GLY A 668 3.61 -37.34 -6.35
C GLY A 668 3.20 -37.04 -4.90
N ARG A 669 2.04 -37.52 -4.44
CA ARG A 669 1.69 -37.59 -3.01
C ARG A 669 1.66 -39.03 -2.54
N ASP A 670 2.13 -39.27 -1.32
CA ASP A 670 2.17 -40.61 -0.71
C ASP A 670 0.83 -41.03 -0.07
N PHE A 671 -0.18 -40.17 -0.10
CA PHE A 671 -1.50 -40.41 0.46
C PHE A 671 -2.61 -39.82 -0.40
N ILE A 672 -3.80 -40.38 -0.26
CA ILE A 672 -5.06 -39.87 -0.80
C ILE A 672 -5.61 -38.86 0.19
N SER A 673 -5.92 -37.65 -0.28
CA SER A 673 -6.56 -36.60 0.52
C SER A 673 -8.06 -36.89 0.62
N ARG A 674 -8.59 -37.05 1.83
CA ARG A 674 -10.01 -37.31 2.07
C ARG A 674 -10.65 -36.15 2.84
N ILE A 675 -11.72 -35.58 2.30
CA ILE A 675 -12.58 -34.63 3.02
C ILE A 675 -13.87 -35.35 3.43
N LYS A 676 -14.17 -35.38 4.73
CA LYS A 676 -15.38 -35.98 5.31
C LYS A 676 -16.36 -34.89 5.73
N LEU A 677 -17.62 -35.03 5.33
CA LEU A 677 -18.72 -34.21 5.78
C LEU A 677 -19.68 -35.03 6.66
N TYR A 678 -19.83 -34.56 7.89
CA TYR A 678 -20.76 -35.13 8.85
C TYR A 678 -22.17 -34.55 8.65
N PRO A 679 -23.23 -35.30 9.01
CA PRO A 679 -24.60 -34.81 8.90
C PRO A 679 -24.81 -33.51 9.67
N TYR A 680 -25.61 -32.61 9.09
CA TYR A 680 -26.04 -31.35 9.70
C TYR A 680 -26.65 -31.55 11.11
N ASP A 681 -26.18 -30.74 12.06
CA ASP A 681 -26.73 -30.69 13.42
C ASP A 681 -27.62 -29.46 13.61
N SER A 682 -28.93 -29.68 13.57
CA SER A 682 -29.95 -28.63 13.80
C SER A 682 -29.91 -27.98 15.19
N SER A 683 -29.21 -28.58 16.17
CA SER A 683 -29.13 -28.03 17.53
C SER A 683 -28.05 -26.97 17.69
N THR A 684 -26.97 -27.09 16.92
CA THR A 684 -25.86 -26.12 16.83
C THR A 684 -25.96 -25.26 15.57
N ASN A 685 -26.81 -25.64 14.62
CA ASN A 685 -26.92 -25.06 13.28
C ASN A 685 -25.58 -25.10 12.53
N THR A 686 -24.89 -26.23 12.60
CA THR A 686 -23.58 -26.43 11.98
C THR A 686 -23.49 -27.76 11.23
N THR A 687 -22.67 -27.77 10.18
CA THR A 687 -22.18 -28.97 9.49
C THR A 687 -20.72 -29.16 9.88
N ARG A 688 -20.27 -30.39 10.14
CA ARG A 688 -18.89 -30.63 10.56
C ARG A 688 -18.08 -31.22 9.41
N SER A 689 -16.84 -30.78 9.24
CA SER A 689 -15.91 -31.23 8.21
C SER A 689 -14.61 -31.72 8.85
N GLU A 690 -13.97 -32.73 8.25
CA GLU A 690 -12.70 -33.29 8.73
C GLU A 690 -11.85 -33.69 7.53
N SER A 691 -10.55 -33.36 7.54
CA SER A 691 -9.57 -33.76 6.53
C SER A 691 -8.80 -34.97 7.02
N CYS A 692 -8.54 -35.94 6.14
CA CYS A 692 -7.86 -37.18 6.49
C CYS A 692 -6.85 -37.60 5.41
N ASN A 693 -5.79 -38.26 5.85
CA ASN A 693 -4.84 -38.96 4.97
C ASN A 693 -5.25 -40.43 4.87
N VAL A 694 -5.39 -40.92 3.65
CA VAL A 694 -5.84 -42.29 3.33
C VAL A 694 -4.77 -42.99 2.50
N SER A 695 -4.59 -44.30 2.70
CA SER A 695 -3.68 -45.09 1.87
C SER A 695 -4.32 -46.40 1.44
N TRP A 696 -3.80 -46.98 0.36
CA TRP A 696 -4.14 -48.32 -0.09
C TRP A 696 -3.52 -49.38 0.82
N VAL A 697 -4.34 -50.32 1.31
CA VAL A 697 -3.89 -51.46 2.10
C VAL A 697 -4.39 -52.74 1.45
N ASP A 698 -3.49 -53.68 1.16
CA ASP A 698 -3.85 -55.04 0.74
C ASP A 698 -4.44 -55.80 1.93
N VAL A 699 -5.77 -55.97 1.92
CA VAL A 699 -6.50 -56.48 3.08
C VAL A 699 -6.54 -58.02 3.10
N ASP A 700 -6.35 -58.68 1.96
CA ASP A 700 -6.65 -60.11 1.81
C ASP A 700 -5.52 -60.97 1.16
N MET A 701 -4.35 -60.42 0.80
CA MET A 701 -3.26 -61.11 0.07
C MET A 701 -3.68 -61.76 -1.27
N ASP A 702 -4.93 -61.57 -1.68
CA ASP A 702 -5.55 -62.04 -2.93
C ASP A 702 -5.64 -60.92 -3.98
N GLY A 703 -5.16 -59.70 -3.67
CA GLY A 703 -5.00 -58.57 -4.59
C GLY A 703 -6.14 -57.54 -4.61
N ASP A 704 -6.97 -57.49 -3.56
CA ASP A 704 -7.99 -56.44 -3.38
C ASP A 704 -7.44 -55.39 -2.39
N ASP A 705 -7.05 -54.22 -2.91
CA ASP A 705 -6.60 -53.07 -2.12
C ASP A 705 -7.82 -52.27 -1.62
N GLU A 706 -7.87 -51.94 -0.33
CA GLU A 706 -8.89 -51.03 0.23
C GLU A 706 -8.27 -49.70 0.68
N ARG A 707 -9.05 -48.62 0.57
CA ARG A 707 -8.71 -47.29 1.09
C ARG A 707 -8.90 -47.26 2.60
N VAL A 708 -7.80 -47.16 3.34
CA VAL A 708 -7.78 -47.13 4.82
C VAL A 708 -7.34 -45.76 5.33
N GLU A 709 -8.14 -45.19 6.23
CA GLU A 709 -7.83 -43.93 6.93
C GLU A 709 -6.61 -44.13 7.85
N GLN A 710 -5.57 -43.34 7.65
CA GLN A 710 -4.34 -43.37 8.46
C GLN A 710 -4.41 -42.37 9.62
N SER A 711 -4.69 -41.11 9.28
CA SER A 711 -4.81 -40.01 10.24
C SER A 711 -5.88 -39.03 9.77
N CYS A 712 -6.46 -38.29 10.71
CA CYS A 712 -7.41 -37.22 10.43
C CYS A 712 -7.08 -36.01 11.31
N ASP A 713 -7.27 -34.82 10.73
CA ASP A 713 -7.12 -33.53 11.40
C ASP A 713 -8.27 -33.26 12.37
N THR A 714 -8.19 -32.13 13.09
CA THR A 714 -9.29 -31.71 13.96
C THR A 714 -10.53 -31.33 13.16
N VAL A 715 -11.69 -31.72 13.66
CA VAL A 715 -13.00 -31.41 13.05
C VAL A 715 -13.26 -29.90 13.08
N ILE A 716 -13.64 -29.34 11.93
CA ILE A 716 -14.02 -27.94 11.74
C ILE A 716 -15.55 -27.83 11.66
N GLU A 717 -16.12 -26.77 12.23
CA GLU A 717 -17.56 -26.47 12.15
C GLU A 717 -17.86 -25.42 11.09
N LEU A 718 -18.68 -25.77 10.11
CA LEU A 718 -19.24 -24.89 9.08
C LEU A 718 -20.62 -24.41 9.52
N ALA A 719 -20.90 -23.12 9.36
CA ALA A 719 -22.21 -22.57 9.71
C ALA A 719 -23.30 -23.03 8.72
N GLY A 720 -24.43 -23.50 9.24
CA GLY A 720 -25.57 -23.94 8.44
C GLY A 720 -25.47 -25.39 7.92
N GLU A 721 -26.39 -25.74 7.02
CA GLU A 721 -26.41 -27.02 6.30
C GLU A 721 -25.54 -26.88 5.06
N VAL A 722 -24.52 -27.73 4.93
CA VAL A 722 -23.62 -27.81 3.77
C VAL A 722 -23.58 -29.25 3.31
N THR A 723 -23.96 -29.52 2.06
CA THR A 723 -23.88 -30.86 1.46
C THR A 723 -22.55 -31.05 0.71
N LEU A 724 -22.13 -32.31 0.50
CA LEU A 724 -20.92 -32.58 -0.28
C LEU A 724 -21.07 -32.10 -1.74
N ASP A 725 -22.26 -32.23 -2.31
CA ASP A 725 -22.55 -31.75 -3.66
C ASP A 725 -22.38 -30.23 -3.78
N GLU A 726 -22.94 -29.45 -2.85
CA GLU A 726 -22.77 -27.98 -2.81
C GLU A 726 -21.31 -27.58 -2.59
N LEU A 727 -20.57 -28.32 -1.76
CA LEU A 727 -19.14 -28.07 -1.55
C LEU A 727 -18.33 -28.29 -2.82
N LEU A 728 -18.56 -29.41 -3.51
CA LEU A 728 -17.82 -29.77 -4.73
C LEU A 728 -18.22 -28.90 -5.93
N GLU A 729 -19.50 -28.53 -6.04
CA GLU A 729 -19.98 -27.57 -7.05
C GLU A 729 -19.31 -26.22 -6.85
N ARG A 730 -19.29 -25.69 -5.61
CA ARG A 730 -18.58 -24.46 -5.29
C ARG A 730 -17.07 -24.56 -5.56
N ASN A 731 -16.45 -25.70 -5.25
CA ASN A 731 -15.03 -25.92 -5.55
C ASN A 731 -14.76 -25.95 -7.06
N PHE A 732 -15.68 -26.49 -7.86
CA PHE A 732 -15.59 -26.44 -9.31
C PHE A 732 -15.76 -25.01 -9.85
N GLU A 733 -16.77 -24.26 -9.38
CA GLU A 733 -17.00 -22.86 -9.77
C GLU A 733 -15.81 -21.94 -9.46
N ASN A 734 -15.07 -22.25 -8.39
CA ASN A 734 -13.87 -21.50 -7.99
C ASN A 734 -12.54 -22.11 -8.49
N ASN A 735 -12.59 -23.06 -9.44
CA ASN A 735 -11.43 -23.78 -9.99
C ASN A 735 -10.57 -24.57 -8.98
N VAL A 736 -11.05 -24.77 -7.75
CA VAL A 736 -10.37 -25.58 -6.72
C VAL A 736 -10.35 -27.07 -7.11
N LEU A 737 -11.37 -27.54 -7.85
CA LEU A 737 -11.44 -28.93 -8.34
C LEU A 737 -10.64 -29.16 -9.64
N SER A 738 -10.17 -28.09 -10.29
CA SER A 738 -9.46 -28.17 -11.57
C SER A 738 -8.01 -27.70 -11.48
N ARG A 739 -7.63 -26.92 -10.47
CA ARG A 739 -6.26 -26.40 -10.30
C ARG A 739 -5.57 -27.01 -9.09
N TYR A 740 -4.39 -27.56 -9.36
CA TYR A 740 -3.63 -28.36 -8.42
C TYR A 740 -2.24 -27.77 -8.23
N SER A 741 -1.91 -27.41 -6.99
CA SER A 741 -0.54 -27.06 -6.61
C SER A 741 0.29 -28.32 -6.46
N VAL A 742 1.35 -28.43 -7.26
CA VAL A 742 2.35 -29.48 -7.19
C VAL A 742 3.61 -28.88 -6.58
N PRO A 743 3.93 -29.21 -5.31
CA PRO A 743 5.12 -28.70 -4.64
C PRO A 743 6.38 -28.87 -5.51
N GLY A 744 7.18 -27.82 -5.54
CA GLY A 744 8.42 -27.72 -6.29
C GLY A 744 8.29 -27.56 -7.81
N ASN A 745 7.07 -27.56 -8.35
CA ASN A 745 6.84 -27.49 -9.80
C ASN A 745 5.96 -26.29 -10.21
N GLY A 746 4.80 -26.09 -9.59
CA GLY A 746 3.87 -25.04 -10.01
C GLY A 746 2.41 -25.40 -9.75
N ILE A 747 1.50 -24.58 -10.26
CA ILE A 747 0.06 -24.84 -10.31
C ILE A 747 -0.26 -25.40 -11.70
N TYR A 748 -1.04 -26.48 -11.73
CA TYR A 748 -1.45 -27.18 -12.94
C TYR A 748 -2.96 -27.26 -13.04
N GLU A 749 -3.50 -27.06 -14.23
CA GLU A 749 -4.92 -27.14 -14.51
C GLU A 749 -5.26 -28.44 -15.26
N ILE A 750 -6.27 -29.16 -14.79
CA ILE A 750 -6.83 -30.34 -15.46
C ILE A 750 -8.08 -30.00 -16.27
N ASP A 751 -8.25 -30.67 -17.42
CA ASP A 751 -9.44 -30.51 -18.25
C ASP A 751 -10.52 -31.54 -17.89
N LEU A 752 -11.52 -31.11 -17.14
CA LEU A 752 -12.69 -31.92 -16.78
C LEU A 752 -13.76 -31.99 -17.88
N SER A 753 -13.65 -31.21 -18.96
CA SER A 753 -14.69 -31.09 -20.01
C SER A 753 -14.95 -32.39 -20.79
N THR A 754 -13.97 -33.30 -20.76
CA THR A 754 -14.07 -34.62 -21.40
C THR A 754 -14.62 -35.71 -20.47
N SER A 755 -14.84 -35.39 -19.20
CA SER A 755 -15.37 -36.30 -18.18
C SER A 755 -16.90 -36.26 -18.09
N ALA A 756 -17.50 -37.20 -17.36
CA ALA A 756 -18.92 -37.14 -17.03
C ALA A 756 -19.23 -36.20 -15.84
N ILE A 757 -18.21 -35.59 -15.23
CA ILE A 757 -18.33 -34.62 -14.13
C ILE A 757 -18.82 -33.27 -14.67
N VAL A 758 -18.54 -32.95 -15.92
CA VAL A 758 -18.91 -31.67 -16.55
C VAL A 758 -19.59 -31.93 -17.90
N SER A 759 -20.64 -31.17 -18.19
CA SER A 759 -21.27 -31.16 -19.51
C SER A 759 -21.28 -29.75 -20.07
N GLY A 760 -20.34 -29.43 -20.96
CA GLY A 760 -20.12 -28.05 -21.40
C GLY A 760 -19.40 -27.27 -20.31
N THR A 761 -20.09 -26.33 -19.66
CA THR A 761 -19.58 -25.55 -18.51
C THR A 761 -20.35 -25.85 -17.21
N GLU A 762 -21.31 -26.77 -17.24
CA GLU A 762 -22.19 -27.07 -16.11
C GLU A 762 -21.69 -28.30 -15.34
N TYR A 763 -21.48 -28.13 -14.04
CA TYR A 763 -21.11 -29.20 -13.12
C TYR A 763 -22.25 -30.23 -13.01
N GLN A 764 -21.94 -31.50 -13.20
CA GLN A 764 -22.89 -32.62 -13.16
C GLN A 764 -22.77 -33.46 -11.88
N GLY A 765 -21.76 -33.17 -11.03
CA GLY A 765 -21.46 -33.95 -9.84
C GLY A 765 -20.67 -35.23 -10.11
N LEU A 766 -20.00 -35.72 -9.06
CA LEU A 766 -19.46 -37.08 -9.04
C LEU A 766 -20.56 -38.07 -8.65
N ARG A 767 -20.50 -39.33 -9.10
CA ARG A 767 -21.41 -40.38 -8.64
C ARG A 767 -20.78 -41.20 -7.51
N GLU A 768 -21.62 -41.57 -6.54
CA GLU A 768 -21.23 -42.44 -5.43
C GLU A 768 -20.68 -43.78 -5.95
N GLY A 769 -19.49 -44.15 -5.50
CA GLY A 769 -18.83 -45.41 -5.86
C GLY A 769 -18.27 -45.46 -7.28
N GLU A 770 -18.23 -44.34 -8.01
CA GLU A 770 -17.62 -44.22 -9.34
C GLU A 770 -16.29 -43.46 -9.22
N GLU A 771 -15.26 -43.97 -9.91
CA GLU A 771 -13.91 -43.39 -9.91
C GLU A 771 -13.68 -42.64 -11.22
N TYR A 772 -13.19 -41.41 -11.12
CA TYR A 772 -12.95 -40.53 -12.26
C TYR A 772 -11.46 -40.22 -12.40
N GLY A 773 -10.93 -40.31 -13.61
CA GLY A 773 -9.51 -40.12 -13.91
C GLY A 773 -8.94 -41.29 -14.73
N PRO A 774 -7.62 -41.29 -14.98
CA PRO A 774 -6.68 -40.23 -14.63
C PRO A 774 -6.85 -38.98 -15.51
N PHE A 775 -6.44 -37.82 -15.01
CA PHE A 775 -6.41 -36.55 -15.75
C PHE A 775 -4.99 -35.98 -15.78
N SER A 776 -4.50 -35.61 -16.97
CA SER A 776 -3.25 -34.87 -17.12
C SER A 776 -3.44 -33.40 -16.73
N GLY A 777 -2.45 -32.83 -16.05
CA GLY A 777 -2.40 -31.40 -15.73
C GLY A 777 -1.55 -30.63 -16.73
N THR A 778 -2.02 -29.47 -17.16
CA THR A 778 -1.26 -28.50 -17.97
C THR A 778 -0.75 -27.39 -17.06
N PHE A 779 0.49 -26.96 -17.22
CA PHE A 779 1.06 -25.87 -16.44
C PHE A 779 0.18 -24.61 -16.54
N TYR A 780 -0.17 -24.03 -15.40
CA TYR A 780 -1.03 -22.85 -15.28
C TYR A 780 -0.24 -21.65 -14.74
N ASP A 781 0.45 -21.82 -13.61
CA ASP A 781 1.14 -20.73 -12.93
C ASP A 781 2.33 -21.21 -12.10
N ASP A 782 3.28 -20.32 -11.81
CA ASP A 782 4.45 -20.61 -11.02
C ASP A 782 4.14 -20.65 -9.51
N ILE A 783 4.94 -21.38 -8.75
CA ILE A 783 5.04 -21.18 -7.30
C ILE A 783 6.31 -20.38 -7.07
N GLU A 784 6.19 -19.20 -6.48
CA GLU A 784 7.32 -18.31 -6.21
C GLU A 784 7.67 -18.26 -4.74
N LEU A 785 8.97 -18.10 -4.44
CA LEU A 785 9.43 -17.74 -3.10
C LEU A 785 9.21 -16.25 -2.86
N GLY A 786 8.22 -15.92 -2.04
CA GLY A 786 7.89 -14.55 -1.66
C GLY A 786 8.52 -14.10 -0.33
N ILE A 787 8.35 -12.82 -0.01
CA ILE A 787 8.70 -12.19 1.26
C ILE A 787 7.40 -11.88 2.01
N ASP A 788 7.07 -12.69 3.03
CA ASP A 788 5.97 -12.43 3.95
C ASP A 788 6.24 -11.15 4.75
N ARG A 789 7.48 -11.04 5.25
CA ARG A 789 7.93 -9.85 5.98
C ARG A 789 9.45 -9.75 5.97
N LEU A 790 9.98 -8.59 5.59
CA LEU A 790 11.36 -8.21 5.79
C LEU A 790 11.38 -6.92 6.61
N THR A 791 12.05 -6.93 7.76
CA THR A 791 12.34 -5.71 8.53
C THR A 791 13.83 -5.54 8.69
N ALA A 792 14.36 -4.36 8.40
CA ALA A 792 15.75 -4.02 8.65
C ALA A 792 15.83 -2.68 9.39
N VAL A 793 16.44 -2.67 10.57
CA VAL A 793 16.70 -1.48 11.37
C VAL A 793 18.20 -1.31 11.50
N ALA A 794 18.71 -0.16 11.12
CA ALA A 794 20.11 0.23 11.30
C ALA A 794 20.19 1.51 12.12
N GLU A 795 20.97 1.48 13.20
CA GLU A 795 21.21 2.62 14.06
C GLU A 795 22.70 2.91 14.18
N SER A 796 23.05 4.18 14.28
CA SER A 796 24.41 4.65 14.54
C SER A 796 24.38 5.79 15.52
N TYR A 797 25.21 5.73 16.55
CA TYR A 797 25.40 6.78 17.53
C TYR A 797 26.86 7.19 17.49
N LEU A 798 27.15 8.39 16.98
CA LEU A 798 28.51 8.91 16.89
C LEU A 798 28.61 10.26 17.59
N LYS A 799 29.57 10.37 18.51
CA LYS A 799 29.81 11.56 19.31
C LYS A 799 30.60 12.59 18.53
N ASP A 800 30.04 13.76 18.25
CA ASP A 800 30.75 14.85 17.57
C ASP A 800 32.09 15.18 18.24
N PRO A 801 33.22 15.21 17.52
CA PRO A 801 34.55 15.40 18.11
C PRO A 801 34.80 16.83 18.60
N GLU A 802 34.05 17.84 18.12
CA GLU A 802 34.20 19.24 18.51
C GLU A 802 33.24 19.63 19.65
N GLN A 803 31.99 19.18 19.56
CA GLN A 803 30.91 19.51 20.48
C GLN A 803 30.73 18.48 21.60
N ASN A 804 31.30 17.28 21.44
CA ASN A 804 31.16 16.16 22.37
C ASN A 804 29.69 15.78 22.60
N ALA A 805 28.85 15.98 21.59
CA ALA A 805 27.42 15.70 21.59
C ALA A 805 27.14 14.42 20.78
N LEU A 806 26.27 13.54 21.28
CA LEU A 806 25.89 12.32 20.58
C LEU A 806 24.90 12.65 19.46
N ILE A 807 25.21 12.22 18.25
CA ILE A 807 24.38 12.45 17.08
C ILE A 807 23.95 11.10 16.52
N PRO A 808 22.72 10.65 16.84
CA PRO A 808 22.17 9.42 16.31
C PRO A 808 21.62 9.54 14.88
N VAL A 809 21.73 8.43 14.15
CA VAL A 809 21.12 8.15 12.85
C VAL A 809 20.34 6.85 12.98
N ILE A 810 19.10 6.82 12.48
CA ILE A 810 18.29 5.62 12.35
C ILE A 810 17.79 5.48 10.92
N PHE A 811 17.79 4.25 10.43
CA PHE A 811 17.15 3.82 9.20
C PHE A 811 16.31 2.59 9.51
N GLU A 812 15.07 2.59 9.07
CA GLU A 812 14.18 1.43 9.16
C GLU A 812 13.54 1.15 7.81
N LEU A 813 13.48 -0.13 7.46
CA LEU A 813 12.88 -0.66 6.26
C LEU A 813 11.91 -1.76 6.65
N ALA A 814 10.70 -1.73 6.11
CA ALA A 814 9.79 -2.87 6.11
C ALA A 814 9.31 -3.15 4.68
N LEU A 815 9.34 -4.42 4.28
CA LEU A 815 8.89 -4.89 2.97
C LEU A 815 8.02 -6.13 3.14
N GLU A 816 6.87 -6.12 2.48
CA GLU A 816 5.99 -7.27 2.28
C GLU A 816 5.79 -7.38 0.75
N ARG A 817 6.10 -8.53 0.17
CA ARG A 817 5.95 -8.79 -1.26
C ARG A 817 5.80 -10.29 -1.41
N GLN A 818 4.56 -10.78 -1.47
CA GLN A 818 4.31 -12.22 -1.51
C GLN A 818 4.37 -12.78 -2.94
N VAL A 819 4.08 -11.93 -3.93
CA VAL A 819 4.12 -12.21 -5.37
C VAL A 819 4.88 -11.09 -6.08
N GLU A 820 5.23 -11.25 -7.36
CA GLU A 820 5.95 -10.21 -8.10
C GLU A 820 5.17 -8.89 -8.15
N ASP A 821 3.87 -8.91 -8.45
CA ASP A 821 3.12 -7.72 -8.84
C ASP A 821 2.43 -6.97 -7.67
N GLU A 822 2.44 -7.55 -6.46
CA GLU A 822 1.86 -6.92 -5.26
C GLU A 822 2.93 -6.75 -4.18
N PHE A 823 3.14 -5.51 -3.74
CA PHE A 823 4.06 -5.25 -2.63
C PHE A 823 3.68 -4.02 -1.82
N ALA A 824 4.11 -4.04 -0.56
CA ALA A 824 4.09 -2.91 0.36
C ALA A 824 5.51 -2.68 0.90
N LEU A 825 6.02 -1.47 0.74
CA LEU A 825 7.34 -1.03 1.16
C LEU A 825 7.18 0.22 2.02
N SER A 826 7.77 0.22 3.21
CA SER A 826 7.96 1.44 3.99
C SER A 826 9.43 1.60 4.35
N ALA A 827 9.91 2.84 4.30
CA ALA A 827 11.27 3.19 4.64
C ALA A 827 11.29 4.51 5.42
N SER A 828 12.02 4.54 6.52
CA SER A 828 12.20 5.75 7.32
C SER A 828 13.67 6.04 7.56
N TYR A 829 13.98 7.33 7.67
CA TYR A 829 15.30 7.81 8.02
C TYR A 829 15.17 8.98 8.99
N GLY A 830 15.98 8.98 10.04
CA GLY A 830 16.00 10.03 11.04
C GLY A 830 17.42 10.39 11.45
N PHE A 831 17.68 11.68 11.60
CA PHE A 831 18.94 12.24 12.08
C PHE A 831 18.66 13.47 12.94
N GLY A 832 19.34 13.59 14.09
CA GLY A 832 19.20 14.74 14.98
C GLY A 832 20.00 14.61 16.26
N SER A 833 19.85 15.56 17.19
CA SER A 833 20.44 15.46 18.53
C SER A 833 19.76 14.38 19.37
N GLU A 834 20.47 13.83 20.36
CA GLU A 834 19.96 12.78 21.28
C GLU A 834 18.61 13.14 21.93
N GLU A 835 18.41 14.38 22.40
CA GLU A 835 17.12 14.84 22.97
C GLU A 835 15.98 14.80 21.96
N THR A 836 16.30 15.03 20.67
CA THR A 836 15.31 14.97 19.59
C THR A 836 15.05 13.52 19.17
N TYR A 837 16.02 12.63 19.35
CA TYR A 837 16.00 11.22 18.95
C TYR A 837 15.08 10.33 19.78
N GLU A 838 14.90 10.59 21.09
CA GLU A 838 13.90 9.86 21.89
C GLU A 838 12.48 9.99 21.31
N ASN A 839 12.20 11.07 20.57
CA ASN A 839 10.95 11.23 19.82
C ASN A 839 10.97 10.52 18.44
N ILE A 840 12.15 10.33 17.83
CA ILE A 840 12.33 9.63 16.55
C ILE A 840 12.04 8.14 16.70
N SER A 841 12.57 7.52 17.75
CA SER A 841 12.44 6.07 17.99
C SER A 841 11.05 5.65 18.48
N ASN A 842 10.33 6.52 19.21
CA ASN A 842 9.00 6.21 19.75
C ASN A 842 7.84 6.49 18.77
N GLN A 843 8.09 7.25 17.70
CA GLN A 843 7.11 7.62 16.69
C GLN A 843 7.79 7.54 15.32
N LEU A 844 7.55 6.48 14.54
CA LEU A 844 7.77 6.49 13.09
C LEU A 844 6.71 7.37 12.42
N GLY A 845 6.76 8.65 12.78
CA GLY A 845 6.07 9.81 12.25
C GLY A 845 7.07 10.95 12.38
N VAL A 846 7.41 11.56 11.25
CA VAL A 846 8.59 12.40 11.08
C VAL A 846 8.79 13.44 12.21
N VAL A 847 10.00 13.48 12.77
CA VAL A 847 10.32 14.34 13.92
C VAL A 847 10.59 15.80 13.54
N ALA A 848 10.07 16.69 14.38
CA ALA A 848 10.27 18.13 14.31
C ALA A 848 11.16 18.59 15.47
N GLY A 849 12.29 19.21 15.16
CA GLY A 849 13.23 19.78 16.12
C GLY A 849 14.23 20.70 15.41
N GLY A 850 14.88 21.61 16.16
CA GLY A 850 15.70 22.69 15.58
C GLY A 850 16.79 22.23 14.62
N ASP A 851 17.33 21.03 14.82
CA ASP A 851 18.41 20.44 14.00
C ASP A 851 18.07 19.03 13.49
N ALA A 852 16.82 18.57 13.64
CA ALA A 852 16.40 17.25 13.17
C ALA A 852 16.00 17.27 11.70
N GLN A 853 16.35 16.21 11.00
CA GLN A 853 15.98 15.96 9.61
C GLN A 853 15.58 14.49 9.47
N GLY A 854 14.55 14.23 8.69
CA GLY A 854 14.08 12.86 8.51
C GLY A 854 13.00 12.76 7.45
N PHE A 855 12.78 11.53 7.00
CA PHE A 855 11.71 11.22 6.08
C PHE A 855 11.08 9.86 6.39
N TYR A 856 9.85 9.69 5.92
CA TYR A 856 9.12 8.43 5.89
C TYR A 856 8.53 8.27 4.49
N VAL A 857 8.84 7.18 3.82
CA VAL A 857 8.34 6.78 2.50
C VAL A 857 7.50 5.52 2.68
N GLU A 858 6.37 5.48 1.99
CA GLU A 858 5.53 4.30 1.84
C GLU A 858 5.16 4.16 0.35
N LEU A 859 5.25 2.94 -0.17
CA LEU A 859 4.90 2.56 -1.52
C LEU A 859 4.10 1.26 -1.44
N SER A 860 2.95 1.22 -2.09
CA SER A 860 2.10 0.04 -2.15
C SER A 860 1.58 -0.16 -3.57
N VAL A 861 1.62 -1.38 -4.04
CA VAL A 861 1.06 -1.82 -5.32
C VAL A 861 0.10 -2.95 -5.05
N SER A 862 -1.12 -2.82 -5.56
CA SER A 862 -2.22 -3.75 -5.33
C SER A 862 -3.13 -3.82 -6.56
N GLU A 863 -3.84 -4.92 -6.72
CA GLU A 863 -4.91 -5.02 -7.71
C GLU A 863 -6.29 -4.78 -7.07
N GLU A 864 -7.14 -3.99 -7.73
CA GLU A 864 -8.54 -3.76 -7.36
C GLU A 864 -9.47 -4.22 -8.50
N GLN A 865 -10.63 -4.79 -8.18
CA GLN A 865 -11.65 -5.12 -9.19
C GLN A 865 -12.74 -4.05 -9.23
N ILE A 866 -12.91 -3.42 -10.39
CA ILE A 866 -13.94 -2.41 -10.64
C ILE A 866 -14.99 -2.94 -11.62
N SER A 867 -16.25 -2.52 -11.43
CA SER A 867 -17.33 -2.84 -12.37
C SER A 867 -17.13 -2.13 -13.70
N ASP A 868 -17.24 -2.85 -14.81
CA ASP A 868 -17.12 -2.30 -16.17
C ASP A 868 -18.39 -1.55 -16.64
N GLY A 869 -19.41 -1.44 -15.79
CA GLY A 869 -20.68 -0.79 -16.11
C GLY A 869 -21.64 -1.63 -16.97
N GLU A 870 -21.19 -2.77 -17.51
CA GLU A 870 -22.02 -3.75 -18.26
C GLU A 870 -22.30 -5.03 -17.44
N GLY A 871 -21.81 -5.08 -16.19
CA GLY A 871 -22.01 -6.20 -15.26
C GLY A 871 -20.84 -7.18 -15.24
N GLY A 872 -19.72 -6.86 -15.89
CA GLY A 872 -18.43 -7.52 -15.74
C GLY A 872 -17.55 -6.81 -14.70
N LEU A 873 -16.51 -7.52 -14.25
CA LEU A 873 -15.47 -6.98 -13.38
C LEU A 873 -14.19 -6.83 -14.21
N LYS A 874 -13.49 -5.72 -14.01
CA LYS A 874 -12.21 -5.38 -14.62
C LYS A 874 -11.18 -5.21 -13.51
N THR A 875 -10.06 -5.90 -13.61
CA THR A 875 -8.93 -5.72 -12.70
C THR A 875 -8.17 -4.45 -13.09
N ILE A 876 -7.90 -3.59 -12.12
CA ILE A 876 -7.02 -2.43 -12.24
C ILE A 876 -5.86 -2.60 -11.26
N GLU A 877 -4.68 -2.19 -11.67
CA GLU A 877 -3.53 -2.04 -10.80
C GLU A 877 -3.55 -0.65 -10.20
N VAL A 878 -3.32 -0.58 -8.90
CA VAL A 878 -3.35 0.65 -8.10
C VAL A 878 -2.03 0.78 -7.38
N GLU A 879 -1.26 1.80 -7.78
CA GLU A 879 -0.03 2.17 -7.10
C GLU A 879 -0.26 3.40 -6.25
N ARG A 880 0.07 3.31 -4.96
CA ARG A 880 -0.01 4.44 -4.02
C ARG A 880 1.36 4.70 -3.44
N GLY A 881 1.74 5.96 -3.44
CA GLY A 881 2.99 6.42 -2.86
C GLY A 881 2.77 7.55 -1.88
N TYR A 882 3.60 7.58 -0.85
CA TYR A 882 3.53 8.56 0.20
C TYR A 882 4.93 8.88 0.70
N TRP A 883 5.27 10.17 0.79
CA TRP A 883 6.55 10.62 1.29
C TRP A 883 6.36 11.81 2.21
N LEU A 884 6.62 11.64 3.49
CA LEU A 884 6.64 12.69 4.50
C LEU A 884 8.09 13.09 4.77
N ILE A 885 8.40 14.39 4.72
CA ILE A 885 9.76 14.92 4.83
C ILE A 885 9.79 16.08 5.83
N SER A 886 10.71 16.03 6.80
CA SER A 886 11.04 17.14 7.68
C SER A 886 12.48 17.55 7.46
N ARG A 887 12.67 18.84 7.21
CA ARG A 887 13.99 19.48 7.16
C ARG A 887 13.98 20.69 8.07
N SER A 888 15.04 20.83 8.85
CA SER A 888 15.33 22.03 9.63
C SER A 888 16.45 22.83 9.01
N ASN A 889 16.60 24.08 9.45
CA ASN A 889 17.60 25.03 8.94
C ASN A 889 17.51 25.34 7.43
N VAL A 890 16.29 25.26 6.86
CA VAL A 890 16.05 25.64 5.46
C VAL A 890 15.91 27.16 5.37
N SER A 891 16.75 27.80 4.54
CA SER A 891 16.73 29.26 4.39
C SER A 891 15.60 29.71 3.47
N MET A 892 14.52 30.26 4.05
CA MET A 892 13.37 30.79 3.33
C MET A 892 13.15 32.26 3.70
N GLY A 893 13.06 33.13 2.70
CA GLY A 893 12.88 34.57 2.92
C GLY A 893 14.03 35.24 3.69
N GLY A 894 15.21 34.61 3.77
CA GLY A 894 16.37 35.08 4.54
C GLY A 894 16.34 34.70 6.03
N THR A 895 15.47 33.78 6.42
CA THR A 895 15.42 33.19 7.77
C THR A 895 15.44 31.67 7.68
N ASP A 896 16.18 31.04 8.58
CA ASP A 896 16.24 29.58 8.65
C ASP A 896 15.03 29.05 9.42
N GLN A 897 14.36 28.05 8.86
CA GLN A 897 13.10 27.51 9.39
C GLN A 897 13.05 25.99 9.25
N SER A 898 12.22 25.37 10.09
CA SER A 898 11.81 23.97 9.91
C SER A 898 10.61 23.89 8.97
N VAL A 899 10.62 22.89 8.10
CA VAL A 899 9.61 22.66 7.07
C VAL A 899 9.25 21.20 7.04
N LEU A 900 7.95 20.94 7.15
CA LEU A 900 7.34 19.65 6.88
C LEU A 900 6.71 19.71 5.49
N ALA A 901 7.01 18.72 4.67
CA ALA A 901 6.42 18.53 3.35
C ALA A 901 5.96 17.09 3.19
N GLN A 902 4.99 16.91 2.30
CA GLN A 902 4.32 15.65 2.05
C GLN A 902 4.10 15.55 0.54
N ILE A 903 4.48 14.42 -0.04
CA ILE A 903 4.24 14.10 -1.45
C ILE A 903 3.42 12.82 -1.46
N ALA A 904 2.26 12.83 -2.10
CA ALA A 904 1.43 11.64 -2.26
C ALA A 904 1.20 11.36 -3.74
N THR A 905 1.16 10.10 -4.13
CA THR A 905 0.95 9.67 -5.51
C THR A 905 -0.13 8.61 -5.54
N ARG A 906 -0.94 8.65 -6.59
CA ARG A 906 -1.89 7.59 -6.91
C ARG A 906 -1.83 7.39 -8.42
N THR A 907 -1.57 6.17 -8.85
CA THR A 907 -1.57 5.77 -10.26
C THR A 907 -2.51 4.60 -10.39
N GLU A 908 -3.44 4.67 -11.33
CA GLU A 908 -4.37 3.58 -11.63
C GLU A 908 -4.26 3.26 -13.12
N TYR A 909 -4.21 1.97 -13.44
CA TYR A 909 -4.21 1.51 -14.83
C TYR A 909 -4.75 0.10 -14.94
N THR A 910 -5.20 -0.27 -16.13
CA THR A 910 -5.50 -1.67 -16.44
C THR A 910 -4.26 -2.33 -17.00
N GLN A 911 -3.97 -3.56 -16.61
CA GLN A 911 -2.98 -4.37 -17.32
C GLN A 911 -3.42 -4.62 -18.78
N GLY A 912 -2.49 -4.54 -19.70
CA GLY A 912 -2.66 -4.52 -21.14
C GLY A 912 -1.50 -5.19 -21.87
N ASN A 913 -1.33 -4.86 -23.14
CA ASN A 913 -0.66 -5.69 -24.14
C ASN A 913 0.72 -5.16 -24.60
N ASP A 914 1.57 -4.75 -23.66
CA ASP A 914 2.99 -4.35 -23.86
C ASP A 914 3.21 -3.05 -24.67
N GLU A 915 2.23 -2.13 -24.69
CA GLU A 915 2.30 -0.91 -25.51
C GLU A 915 2.58 0.38 -24.72
N THR A 916 2.26 0.43 -23.42
CA THR A 916 2.31 1.67 -22.62
C THR A 916 2.97 1.42 -21.26
N ALA A 917 3.96 2.24 -20.90
CA ALA A 917 4.54 2.24 -19.56
C ALA A 917 3.61 2.99 -18.60
N CYS A 918 3.23 2.38 -17.48
CA CYS A 918 2.57 3.06 -16.39
C CYS A 918 3.11 2.62 -15.03
N GLY A 919 2.95 3.49 -14.03
CA GLY A 919 3.40 3.20 -12.68
C GLY A 919 4.91 3.10 -12.54
N PHE A 920 5.35 2.65 -11.37
CA PHE A 920 6.73 2.27 -11.06
C PHE A 920 6.95 0.76 -11.19
N ASN A 921 5.96 -0.05 -10.80
CA ASN A 921 6.06 -1.51 -10.72
C ASN A 921 6.34 -2.12 -12.10
N ASP A 922 5.56 -1.67 -13.08
CA ASP A 922 5.44 -2.31 -14.38
C ASP A 922 5.92 -1.42 -15.55
N ARG A 923 6.59 -0.33 -15.21
CA ARG A 923 7.10 0.67 -16.17
C ARG A 923 7.99 0.04 -17.25
N ASP A 924 8.83 -0.90 -16.86
CA ASP A 924 9.77 -1.58 -17.76
C ASP A 924 9.10 -2.70 -18.60
N LYS A 925 7.93 -3.19 -18.16
CA LYS A 925 7.16 -4.22 -18.85
C LYS A 925 6.26 -3.66 -19.95
N LEU A 926 5.97 -2.34 -19.94
CA LEU A 926 5.02 -1.68 -20.85
C LEU A 926 3.60 -2.26 -20.79
N SER A 927 3.25 -2.86 -19.66
CA SER A 927 2.06 -3.70 -19.49
C SER A 927 0.78 -2.92 -19.22
N ALA A 928 0.69 -1.60 -19.46
CA ALA A 928 -0.58 -0.87 -19.30
C ALA A 928 -1.42 -0.89 -20.60
N ALA A 929 -2.74 -1.04 -20.45
CA ALA A 929 -3.68 -0.96 -21.56
C ALA A 929 -3.66 0.44 -22.19
N ALA A 930 -3.71 0.50 -23.52
CA ALA A 930 -3.84 1.77 -24.22
C ALA A 930 -5.23 2.39 -23.93
N PRO A 931 -5.33 3.69 -23.58
CA PRO A 931 -6.61 4.34 -23.35
C PRO A 931 -7.50 4.24 -24.61
N THR A 932 -8.74 3.80 -24.41
CA THR A 932 -9.66 3.52 -25.53
C THR A 932 -10.42 4.77 -25.99
N ASP A 933 -10.54 5.79 -25.12
CA ASP A 933 -11.00 7.14 -25.47
C ASP A 933 -10.44 8.22 -24.50
N ALA A 934 -10.66 9.50 -24.83
CA ALA A 934 -10.17 10.66 -24.06
C ALA A 934 -10.82 10.84 -22.67
N THR A 935 -11.86 10.05 -22.37
CA THR A 935 -12.64 10.11 -21.12
C THR A 935 -12.50 8.86 -20.26
N SER A 936 -11.85 7.81 -20.78
CA SER A 936 -11.59 6.57 -20.08
C SER A 936 -10.47 6.81 -19.06
N ASN A 937 -10.71 6.44 -17.80
CA ASN A 937 -9.67 6.34 -16.75
C ASN A 937 -8.65 5.21 -17.05
N ASP A 938 -8.63 4.69 -18.28
CA ASP A 938 -7.68 3.69 -18.78
C ASP A 938 -6.33 4.33 -19.19
N GLY A 939 -6.16 5.64 -19.03
CA GLY A 939 -4.93 6.38 -19.29
C GLY A 939 -4.12 6.58 -18.01
N CYS A 940 -2.82 6.31 -18.08
CA CYS A 940 -1.86 6.45 -16.98
C CYS A 940 -1.79 7.87 -16.37
N GLU A 941 -2.68 8.19 -15.43
CA GLU A 941 -2.69 9.47 -14.72
C GLU A 941 -1.81 9.40 -13.47
N ALA A 942 -0.48 9.34 -13.65
CA ALA A 942 0.45 9.45 -12.53
C ALA A 942 0.68 10.93 -12.16
N VAL A 943 0.00 11.42 -11.12
CA VAL A 943 0.23 12.76 -10.55
C VAL A 943 0.67 12.63 -9.09
N ALA A 944 1.79 13.27 -8.77
CA ALA A 944 2.22 13.44 -7.39
C ALA A 944 1.71 14.77 -6.84
N TYR A 945 1.04 14.76 -5.68
CA TYR A 945 0.48 15.93 -5.02
C TYR A 945 1.46 16.45 -3.98
N LEU A 946 1.82 17.73 -4.09
CA LEU A 946 2.81 18.36 -3.22
C LEU A 946 2.13 19.24 -2.17
N THR A 947 2.26 18.82 -0.92
CA THR A 947 1.79 19.54 0.26
C THR A 947 2.99 20.05 1.06
N VAL A 948 3.00 21.35 1.38
CA VAL A 948 4.04 21.99 2.21
C VAL A 948 3.35 22.69 3.38
N ARG A 949 3.77 22.38 4.61
CA ARG A 949 3.14 22.90 5.84
C ARG A 949 1.63 22.65 5.92
N GLY A 950 1.18 21.49 5.43
CA GLY A 950 -0.23 21.09 5.43
C GLY A 950 -1.09 21.78 4.37
N ALA A 951 -0.51 22.58 3.47
CA ALA A 951 -1.20 23.18 2.34
C ALA A 951 -0.79 22.51 1.02
N LEU A 952 -1.77 22.09 0.22
CA LEU A 952 -1.53 21.62 -1.15
C LEU A 952 -1.07 22.81 -2.02
N VAL A 953 0.20 22.82 -2.40
CA VAL A 953 0.86 23.94 -3.10
C VAL A 953 1.11 23.66 -4.58
N GLY A 954 1.01 22.42 -5.02
CA GLY A 954 1.23 22.06 -6.42
C GLY A 954 1.14 20.56 -6.69
N THR A 955 1.48 20.21 -7.93
CA THR A 955 1.61 18.83 -8.40
C THR A 955 2.97 18.63 -9.06
N ILE A 956 3.45 17.40 -9.07
CA ILE A 956 4.69 16.96 -9.70
C ILE A 956 4.31 15.90 -10.72
N ARG A 957 4.90 16.02 -11.91
CA ARG A 957 4.67 15.08 -13.00
C ARG A 957 5.90 14.96 -13.90
N GLU A 958 6.07 13.79 -14.50
CA GLU A 958 6.97 13.60 -15.64
C GLU A 958 6.34 14.15 -16.93
N GLU A 959 6.91 15.22 -17.50
CA GLU A 959 6.40 15.83 -18.76
C GLU A 959 7.15 15.36 -20.01
N ARG A 960 8.36 14.81 -19.82
CA ARG A 960 9.20 14.13 -20.84
C ARG A 960 9.98 13.03 -20.12
N ASP A 961 10.49 12.03 -20.84
CA ASP A 961 11.30 10.94 -20.26
C ASP A 961 12.38 11.46 -19.30
N ASN A 962 12.28 11.08 -18.03
CA ASN A 962 13.12 11.47 -16.89
C ASN A 962 13.10 12.98 -16.52
N VAL A 963 12.23 13.78 -17.14
CA VAL A 963 12.07 15.22 -16.85
C VAL A 963 10.83 15.45 -16.01
N PHE A 964 11.06 15.72 -14.73
CA PHE A 964 10.00 15.98 -13.75
C PHE A 964 9.78 17.48 -13.56
N VAL A 965 8.53 17.92 -13.68
CA VAL A 965 8.09 19.30 -13.55
C VAL A 965 7.14 19.42 -12.36
N ALA A 966 7.44 20.35 -11.45
CA ALA A 966 6.54 20.79 -10.40
C ALA A 966 5.73 22.00 -10.90
N ARG A 967 4.39 21.89 -10.90
CA ARG A 967 3.45 22.96 -11.23
C ARG A 967 2.78 23.47 -9.96
N PHE A 968 2.86 24.76 -9.71
CA PHE A 968 2.30 25.39 -8.51
C PHE A 968 0.91 25.96 -8.78
N ILE A 969 0.12 26.05 -7.71
CA ILE A 969 -1.28 26.51 -7.75
C ILE A 969 -1.43 27.99 -8.17
N ASP A 970 -0.34 28.75 -8.19
CA ASP A 970 -0.29 30.12 -8.71
C ASP A 970 -0.03 30.20 -10.23
N GLY A 971 0.06 29.04 -10.91
CA GLY A 971 0.32 28.89 -12.34
C GLY A 971 1.80 28.95 -12.73
N THR A 972 2.72 29.10 -11.77
CA THR A 972 4.15 28.98 -12.03
C THR A 972 4.61 27.52 -12.03
N TRP A 973 5.81 27.25 -12.53
CA TRP A 973 6.36 25.91 -12.61
C TRP A 973 7.89 25.91 -12.48
N MET A 974 8.47 24.76 -12.15
CA MET A 974 9.92 24.53 -12.14
C MET A 974 10.26 23.08 -12.50
N ILE A 975 11.44 22.87 -13.08
CA ILE A 975 11.99 21.52 -13.32
C ILE A 975 12.71 21.07 -12.04
N ILE A 976 12.39 19.87 -11.55
CA ILE A 976 12.98 19.29 -10.33
C ILE A 976 13.99 18.16 -10.63
N GLY A 977 13.86 17.49 -11.77
CA GLY A 977 14.74 16.39 -12.19
C GLY A 977 14.92 16.33 -13.70
N ASP A 978 16.12 15.92 -14.12
CA ASP A 978 16.55 15.49 -15.46
C ASP A 978 17.33 14.18 -15.26
#